data_AF-A0A357XSW3-F1
#
_entry.id   AF-A0A357XSW3-F1
#
_cell.length_a   1.000
_cell.length_b   1.000
_cell.length_c   1.000
_cell.angle_alpha   90.00
_cell.angle_beta   90.00
_cell.angle_gamma   90.00
#
_symmetry.space_group_name_H-M   'P 1'
#
loop_
_entity.id
_entity.type
_entity.pdbx_description
1 polymer ?
#
loop_
_entity_poly.entity_id
_entity_poly.type
_entity_poly.pdbx_seq_one_letter_code
_entity_poly.pdbx_strand_id
1 'polypeptide(L)'
;MQTNELREKYLAFFETKGCVRKPSDVLVPRWDPSVLFTPAGMNQFKDHFLGRCKLEFTRATTCQKCLRTGDIDNVGRTAYHHTFFEMLGNFSFGDYFKREAIHWAWEFLTDRKWLALDPAKLSATVYKDDREAADIWTSEIGLPTEKVRFMDEDENFWPASAPSLGPDGVCGPCSEIYYRTPLGEVEIWNLVFTQFNRVGDPTPDGGPGGGHGNLRPLPSKNIDTGMGLERTAAVLQGVETNYHIDILRPIVESAGEILGVKYDPADDNGRRLRRITDHVRACTFAVHENVYPGNKEEKYVIRRLLRRAVLDGRQMGSRESFLYKLVPIVAEMMNVPYPELTGTISRVQQVIKGEEEHFIGTIDNGLERIAKVFDSMKVENRSRVNGSEVFEMYQTYGFPPELFETLAAEQNLTFDWDGFKREMERHGEISGSAEKNLLFQKDVLEGVKKKHKTDFLGYDTLKVDDATIVAIVAGGELVEKYDEINAPEPVRIVLDKTPFYGEKGGQVGDLGVLTAPGVVFNLVATQIDGDLIVHVGRLEAGSVAVGDTVCALVEWQHRRQVARAHTATHLLHHALREHLGSHAEQQGSKVDADVLRFDFTNQQAVDKETLTSIERAVNRSILDCCAVQSAEMDIENARKTGAV
;
A
#
# COMPACT_ATOMS: atom_id res chain seq x y z
N MET A 1 -9.69 -5.41 -32.08
CA MET A 1 -10.06 -6.42 -31.06
C MET A 1 -10.57 -5.68 -29.84
N GLN A 2 -11.69 -6.09 -29.23
CA GLN A 2 -12.22 -5.42 -28.03
C GLN A 2 -11.38 -5.78 -26.79
N THR A 3 -11.37 -4.90 -25.77
CA THR A 3 -10.48 -5.08 -24.60
C THR A 3 -10.83 -6.35 -23.81
N ASN A 4 -12.11 -6.67 -23.67
CA ASN A 4 -12.54 -7.91 -23.00
C ASN A 4 -12.13 -9.17 -23.77
N GLU A 5 -12.14 -9.13 -25.11
CA GLU A 5 -11.67 -10.23 -25.95
C GLU A 5 -10.16 -10.44 -25.81
N LEU A 6 -9.38 -9.36 -25.76
CA LEU A 6 -7.94 -9.41 -25.49
C LEU A 6 -7.64 -10.06 -24.14
N ARG A 7 -8.34 -9.63 -23.08
CA ARG A 7 -8.18 -10.21 -21.73
C ARG A 7 -8.41 -11.71 -21.75
N GLU A 8 -9.51 -12.17 -22.35
CA GLU A 8 -9.84 -13.59 -22.42
C GLU A 8 -8.86 -14.38 -23.29
N LYS A 9 -8.48 -13.85 -24.47
CA LYS A 9 -7.50 -14.51 -25.35
C LYS A 9 -6.16 -14.73 -24.66
N TYR A 10 -5.68 -13.76 -23.89
CA TYR A 10 -4.44 -13.90 -23.14
C TYR A 10 -4.53 -15.02 -22.10
N LEU A 11 -5.58 -14.99 -21.27
CA LEU A 11 -5.76 -15.97 -20.20
C LEU A 11 -5.93 -17.39 -20.78
N ALA A 12 -6.78 -17.54 -21.79
CA ALA A 12 -7.00 -18.81 -22.48
C ALA A 12 -5.72 -19.33 -23.17
N PHE A 13 -4.91 -18.45 -23.77
CA PHE A 13 -3.62 -18.83 -24.36
C PHE A 13 -2.70 -19.47 -23.33
N PHE A 14 -2.53 -18.84 -22.16
CA PHE A 14 -1.65 -19.37 -21.13
C PHE A 14 -2.22 -20.61 -20.41
N GLU A 15 -3.54 -20.76 -20.33
CA GLU A 15 -4.16 -22.04 -19.93
C GLU A 15 -3.74 -23.18 -20.88
N THR A 16 -3.63 -22.94 -22.20
CA THR A 16 -3.11 -23.95 -23.14
C THR A 16 -1.63 -24.31 -22.91
N LYS A 17 -0.88 -23.46 -22.20
CA LYS A 17 0.51 -23.72 -21.78
C LYS A 17 0.61 -24.34 -20.38
N GLY A 18 -0.53 -24.70 -19.77
CA GLY A 18 -0.61 -25.31 -18.46
C GLY A 18 -0.56 -24.33 -17.29
N CYS A 19 -0.72 -23.02 -17.55
CA CYS A 19 -0.86 -22.04 -16.47
C CYS A 19 -2.23 -22.18 -15.79
N VAL A 20 -2.24 -22.12 -14.45
CA VAL A 20 -3.48 -22.03 -13.69
C VAL A 20 -3.98 -20.58 -13.73
N ARG A 21 -5.16 -20.35 -14.29
CA ARG A 21 -5.81 -19.04 -14.24
C ARG A 21 -6.19 -18.70 -12.79
N LYS A 22 -5.72 -17.55 -12.30
CA LYS A 22 -6.08 -17.00 -10.98
C LYS A 22 -6.87 -15.70 -11.16
N PRO A 23 -7.82 -15.39 -10.27
CA PRO A 23 -8.52 -14.11 -10.29
C PRO A 23 -7.55 -12.96 -9.96
N SER A 24 -7.94 -11.72 -10.26
CA SER A 24 -7.23 -10.55 -9.75
C SER A 24 -7.32 -10.52 -8.22
N ASP A 25 -6.20 -10.25 -7.56
CA ASP A 25 -6.16 -9.94 -6.13
C ASP A 25 -6.60 -8.49 -5.86
N VAL A 26 -6.72 -8.14 -4.59
CA VAL A 26 -7.10 -6.82 -4.08
C VAL A 26 -6.12 -5.72 -4.52
N LEU A 27 -6.62 -4.49 -4.66
CA LEU A 27 -5.82 -3.30 -4.92
C LEU A 27 -4.97 -2.88 -3.73
N VAL A 28 -5.42 -3.16 -2.50
CA VAL A 28 -4.69 -2.83 -1.26
C VAL A 28 -4.33 -4.13 -0.52
N PRO A 29 -3.12 -4.67 -0.74
CA PRO A 29 -2.69 -5.92 -0.14
C PRO A 29 -2.25 -5.68 1.32
N ARG A 30 -3.21 -5.62 2.26
CA ARG A 30 -2.92 -5.39 3.70
C ARG A 30 -1.96 -6.39 4.34
N TRP A 31 -1.80 -7.55 3.71
CA TRP A 31 -0.88 -8.60 4.14
C TRP A 31 0.58 -8.29 3.77
N ASP A 32 0.82 -7.33 2.88
CA ASP A 32 2.13 -6.93 2.39
C ASP A 32 2.48 -5.50 2.82
N PRO A 33 3.21 -5.31 3.93
CA PRO A 33 3.55 -3.98 4.42
C PRO A 33 4.56 -3.24 3.53
N SER A 34 5.12 -3.89 2.50
CA SER A 34 6.11 -3.28 1.61
C SER A 34 5.49 -2.38 0.54
N VAL A 35 4.17 -2.40 0.35
CA VAL A 35 3.47 -1.63 -0.69
C VAL A 35 2.13 -1.10 -0.16
N LEU A 36 1.74 0.11 -0.60
CA LEU A 36 0.41 0.67 -0.28
C LEU A 36 -0.69 0.11 -1.20
N PHE A 37 -0.33 -0.17 -2.45
CA PHE A 37 -1.22 -0.73 -3.46
C PHE A 37 -0.50 -1.82 -4.22
N THR A 38 -1.27 -2.77 -4.77
CA THR A 38 -0.78 -3.78 -5.72
C THR A 38 -0.22 -3.07 -6.95
N PRO A 39 1.12 -3.03 -7.15
CA PRO A 39 1.72 -2.25 -8.22
C PRO A 39 1.92 -3.08 -9.49
N ALA A 40 1.87 -4.41 -9.40
CA ALA A 40 2.16 -5.34 -10.50
C ALA A 40 1.47 -6.69 -10.28
N GLY A 41 1.31 -7.46 -11.36
CA GLY A 41 0.71 -8.79 -11.36
C GLY A 41 1.38 -9.78 -10.40
N MET A 42 2.71 -9.71 -10.28
CA MET A 42 3.49 -10.60 -9.42
C MET A 42 3.23 -10.44 -7.92
N ASN A 43 2.62 -9.32 -7.49
CA ASN A 43 2.50 -9.00 -6.06
C ASN A 43 1.79 -10.11 -5.29
N GLN A 44 0.69 -10.62 -5.83
CA GLN A 44 -0.08 -11.73 -5.23
C GLN A 44 0.71 -13.06 -5.13
N PHE A 45 1.87 -13.16 -5.78
CA PHE A 45 2.71 -14.36 -5.82
C PHE A 45 4.08 -14.16 -5.16
N LYS A 46 4.31 -13.07 -4.41
CA LYS A 46 5.60 -12.79 -3.73
C LYS A 46 6.13 -13.99 -2.94
N ASP A 47 5.29 -14.64 -2.14
CA ASP A 47 5.71 -15.80 -1.35
C ASP A 47 6.04 -17.03 -2.19
N HIS A 48 5.44 -17.18 -3.38
CA HIS A 48 5.77 -18.25 -4.32
C HIS A 48 7.17 -18.02 -4.91
N PHE A 49 7.46 -16.79 -5.33
CA PHE A 49 8.79 -16.41 -5.84
C PHE A 49 9.90 -16.57 -4.79
N LEU A 50 9.58 -16.26 -3.52
CA LEU A 50 10.51 -16.34 -2.40
C LEU A 50 10.64 -17.74 -1.80
N GLY A 51 9.82 -18.71 -2.25
CA GLY A 51 9.81 -20.08 -1.69
C GLY A 51 9.33 -20.13 -0.24
N ARG A 52 8.51 -19.17 0.19
CA ARG A 52 7.97 -19.06 1.55
C ARG A 52 6.69 -19.86 1.76
N CYS A 53 6.06 -20.31 0.67
CA CYS A 53 4.88 -21.16 0.71
C CYS A 53 5.11 -22.46 -0.07
N LYS A 54 4.30 -23.48 0.24
CA LYS A 54 4.26 -24.72 -0.56
C LYS A 54 3.59 -24.42 -1.89
N LEU A 55 4.24 -24.77 -3.00
CA LEU A 55 3.68 -24.59 -4.34
C LEU A 55 2.59 -25.63 -4.63
N GLU A 56 1.36 -25.19 -4.81
CA GLU A 56 0.25 -26.02 -5.29
C GLU A 56 0.21 -26.09 -6.83
N PHE A 57 0.80 -25.09 -7.48
CA PHE A 57 0.97 -24.98 -8.93
C PHE A 57 2.30 -24.29 -9.19
N THR A 58 2.92 -24.60 -10.33
CA THR A 58 4.21 -24.01 -10.74
C THR A 58 4.07 -22.98 -11.86
N ARG A 59 2.86 -22.82 -12.41
CA ARG A 59 2.53 -21.88 -13.48
C ARG A 59 1.20 -21.19 -13.20
N ALA A 60 1.14 -19.88 -13.39
CA ALA A 60 -0.10 -19.11 -13.24
C ALA A 60 -0.29 -18.08 -14.33
N THR A 61 -1.54 -17.65 -14.55
CA THR A 61 -1.85 -16.49 -15.39
C THR A 61 -2.98 -15.67 -14.79
N THR A 62 -2.89 -14.33 -14.89
CA THR A 62 -3.86 -13.39 -14.31
C THR A 62 -4.05 -12.16 -15.19
N CYS A 63 -5.17 -11.48 -14.98
CA CYS A 63 -5.32 -10.06 -15.32
C CYS A 63 -5.50 -9.31 -14.00
N GLN A 64 -4.43 -8.66 -13.53
CA GLN A 64 -4.38 -8.05 -12.21
C GLN A 64 -4.71 -6.56 -12.29
N LYS A 65 -5.64 -6.11 -11.44
CA LYS A 65 -5.86 -4.68 -11.17
C LYS A 65 -4.64 -4.11 -10.46
N CYS A 66 -4.07 -3.03 -11.00
CA CYS A 66 -2.89 -2.37 -10.45
C CYS A 66 -3.18 -0.89 -10.20
N LEU A 67 -2.55 -0.33 -9.15
CA LEU A 67 -2.53 1.11 -8.91
C LEU A 67 -1.10 1.61 -8.70
N ARG A 68 -0.70 2.64 -9.45
CA ARG A 68 0.61 3.31 -9.34
C ARG A 68 0.42 4.83 -9.29
N THR A 69 1.25 5.51 -8.51
CA THR A 69 1.24 6.98 -8.42
C THR A 69 2.57 7.64 -8.76
N GLY A 70 3.60 6.86 -9.16
CA GLY A 70 4.91 7.40 -9.54
C GLY A 70 4.81 8.41 -10.68
N ASP A 71 3.96 8.12 -11.68
CA ASP A 71 3.78 8.94 -12.88
C ASP A 71 2.45 9.69 -12.91
N ILE A 72 1.90 10.05 -11.75
CA ILE A 72 0.59 10.72 -11.64
C ILE A 72 0.51 12.02 -12.46
N ASP A 73 1.64 12.67 -12.72
CA ASP A 73 1.70 13.88 -13.53
C ASP A 73 1.67 13.63 -15.04
N ASN A 74 1.98 12.42 -15.48
CA ASN A 74 1.88 12.03 -16.88
C ASN A 74 0.44 11.63 -17.28
N VAL A 75 -0.42 11.37 -16.30
CA VAL A 75 -1.82 10.96 -16.50
C VAL A 75 -2.62 12.06 -17.18
N GLY A 76 -3.30 11.71 -18.27
CA GLY A 76 -4.03 12.62 -19.15
C GLY A 76 -3.14 13.48 -20.07
N ARG A 77 -1.86 13.71 -19.73
CA ARG A 77 -0.89 14.44 -20.57
C ARG A 77 -0.31 13.56 -21.67
N THR A 78 0.10 12.36 -21.31
CA THR A 78 0.70 11.39 -22.23
C THR A 78 -0.32 10.39 -22.72
N ALA A 79 -0.01 9.69 -23.81
CA ALA A 79 -0.94 8.77 -24.47
C ALA A 79 -1.25 7.48 -23.66
N TYR A 80 -0.37 7.09 -22.72
CA TYR A 80 -0.34 5.72 -22.19
C TYR A 80 -0.28 5.60 -20.66
N HIS A 81 -0.19 6.71 -19.91
CA HIS A 81 -0.05 6.66 -18.45
C HIS A 81 -1.41 6.65 -17.74
N HIS A 82 -1.47 5.84 -16.69
CA HIS A 82 -2.62 5.63 -15.83
C HIS A 82 -2.19 5.57 -14.37
N THR A 83 -3.08 5.97 -13.46
CA THR A 83 -2.93 5.56 -12.06
C THR A 83 -3.49 4.17 -11.85
N PHE A 84 -4.63 3.84 -12.47
CA PHE A 84 -5.26 2.54 -12.41
C PHE A 84 -5.25 1.87 -13.79
N PHE A 85 -4.73 0.65 -13.86
CA PHE A 85 -4.65 -0.13 -15.09
C PHE A 85 -4.70 -1.63 -14.79
N GLU A 86 -4.90 -2.43 -15.83
CA GLU A 86 -4.88 -3.89 -15.71
C GLU A 86 -3.60 -4.46 -16.34
N MET A 87 -2.92 -5.31 -15.58
CA MET A 87 -1.71 -6.00 -16.00
C MET A 87 -2.01 -7.47 -16.28
N LEU A 88 -1.93 -7.86 -17.54
CA LEU A 88 -1.94 -9.26 -17.94
C LEU A 88 -0.59 -9.87 -17.63
N GLY A 89 -0.56 -11.05 -17.00
CA GLY A 89 0.68 -11.69 -16.60
C GLY A 89 0.63 -13.21 -16.65
N ASN A 90 1.76 -13.82 -16.95
CA ASN A 90 2.03 -15.24 -16.79
C ASN A 90 3.27 -15.43 -15.91
N PHE A 91 3.18 -16.38 -14.99
CA PHE A 91 4.16 -16.55 -13.93
C PHE A 91 4.68 -17.99 -13.89
N SER A 92 5.98 -18.13 -13.66
CA SER A 92 6.66 -19.42 -13.46
C SER A 92 7.32 -19.43 -12.08
N PHE A 93 7.11 -20.51 -11.34
CA PHE A 93 7.75 -20.76 -10.05
C PHE A 93 8.70 -21.96 -10.18
N GLY A 94 9.83 -21.74 -10.86
CA GLY A 94 10.86 -22.77 -11.08
C GLY A 94 10.57 -23.78 -12.19
N ASP A 95 9.59 -23.54 -13.06
CA ASP A 95 9.16 -24.51 -14.08
C ASP A 95 9.69 -24.21 -15.49
N TYR A 96 9.44 -23.01 -16.01
CA TYR A 96 9.99 -22.52 -17.27
C TYR A 96 10.71 -21.17 -17.08
N PHE A 97 11.52 -20.78 -18.05
CA PHE A 97 12.32 -19.55 -17.96
C PHE A 97 12.33 -18.78 -19.29
N LYS A 98 13.45 -18.10 -19.63
CA LYS A 98 13.59 -17.18 -20.76
C LYS A 98 13.11 -17.75 -22.09
N ARG A 99 13.53 -18.96 -22.43
CA ARG A 99 13.25 -19.58 -23.73
C ARG A 99 11.76 -19.71 -23.96
N GLU A 100 11.04 -20.40 -23.07
CA GLU A 100 9.60 -20.55 -23.18
C GLU A 100 8.87 -19.20 -23.08
N ALA A 101 9.29 -18.31 -22.17
CA ALA A 101 8.67 -16.99 -22.00
C ALA A 101 8.72 -16.16 -23.29
N ILE A 102 9.87 -16.10 -23.96
CA ILE A 102 10.07 -15.36 -25.21
C ILE A 102 9.30 -16.01 -26.36
N HIS A 103 9.38 -17.34 -26.51
CA HIS A 103 8.64 -18.07 -27.56
C HIS A 103 7.13 -17.91 -27.41
N TRP A 104 6.59 -18.03 -26.21
CA TRP A 104 5.16 -17.88 -25.96
C TRP A 104 4.69 -16.44 -26.11
N ALA A 105 5.50 -15.45 -25.70
CA ALA A 105 5.18 -14.06 -25.95
C ALA A 105 5.10 -13.77 -27.45
N TRP A 106 6.09 -14.23 -28.23
CA TRP A 106 6.08 -14.04 -29.68
C TRP A 106 4.92 -14.78 -30.37
N GLU A 107 4.64 -16.02 -29.97
CA GLU A 107 3.49 -16.81 -30.45
C GLU A 107 2.17 -16.06 -30.20
N PHE A 108 1.94 -15.57 -28.98
CA PHE A 108 0.71 -14.87 -28.65
C PHE A 108 0.53 -13.59 -29.47
N LEU A 109 1.60 -12.81 -29.64
CA LEU A 109 1.56 -11.55 -30.38
C LEU A 109 1.34 -11.77 -31.89
N THR A 110 1.99 -12.77 -32.49
CA THR A 110 2.11 -12.86 -33.96
C THR A 110 1.26 -13.95 -34.61
N ASP A 111 0.89 -15.00 -33.87
CA ASP A 111 0.09 -16.10 -34.43
C ASP A 111 -1.32 -15.60 -34.81
N ARG A 112 -1.81 -16.05 -35.98
CA ARG A 112 -3.11 -15.67 -36.53
C ARG A 112 -4.30 -16.07 -35.64
N LYS A 113 -4.13 -17.11 -34.82
CA LYS A 113 -5.14 -17.59 -33.88
C LYS A 113 -5.37 -16.62 -32.72
N TRP A 114 -4.34 -15.85 -32.35
CA TRP A 114 -4.34 -15.00 -31.15
C TRP A 114 -4.50 -13.53 -31.52
N LEU A 115 -3.41 -12.76 -31.56
CA LEU A 115 -3.45 -11.32 -31.83
C LEU A 115 -3.14 -10.95 -33.29
N ALA A 116 -2.41 -11.79 -34.02
CA ALA A 116 -2.04 -11.56 -35.42
C ALA A 116 -1.38 -10.20 -35.68
N LEU A 117 -0.59 -9.68 -34.73
CA LEU A 117 0.16 -8.44 -34.93
C LEU A 117 1.23 -8.65 -36.00
N ASP A 118 1.48 -7.59 -36.77
CA ASP A 118 2.52 -7.57 -37.79
C ASP A 118 3.91 -7.67 -37.14
N PRO A 119 4.67 -8.77 -37.36
CA PRO A 119 6.02 -8.91 -36.82
C PRO A 119 6.98 -7.81 -37.28
N ALA A 120 6.72 -7.19 -38.43
CA ALA A 120 7.52 -6.09 -38.94
C ALA A 120 7.40 -4.81 -38.08
N LYS A 121 6.37 -4.70 -37.23
CA LYS A 121 6.19 -3.59 -36.30
C LYS A 121 6.69 -3.87 -34.88
N LEU A 122 7.09 -5.10 -34.60
CA LEU A 122 7.64 -5.48 -33.30
C LEU A 122 9.16 -5.27 -33.26
N SER A 123 9.64 -4.87 -32.09
CA SER A 123 11.05 -4.83 -31.68
C SER A 123 11.15 -5.27 -30.22
N ALA A 124 12.35 -5.64 -29.78
CA ALA A 124 12.61 -6.05 -28.42
C ALA A 124 13.81 -5.29 -27.82
N THR A 125 13.81 -5.15 -26.51
CA THR A 125 14.98 -4.72 -25.75
C THR A 125 15.39 -5.81 -24.77
N VAL A 126 16.66 -5.82 -24.38
CA VAL A 126 17.23 -6.78 -23.42
C VAL A 126 18.23 -6.05 -22.53
N TYR A 127 18.42 -6.55 -21.31
CA TYR A 127 19.49 -6.05 -20.44
C TYR A 127 20.86 -6.22 -21.10
N LYS A 128 21.73 -5.22 -20.99
CA LYS A 128 23.05 -5.18 -21.65
C LYS A 128 23.90 -6.44 -21.44
N ASP A 129 23.78 -7.08 -20.29
CA ASP A 129 24.55 -8.27 -19.92
C ASP A 129 23.76 -9.59 -20.11
N ASP A 130 22.52 -9.54 -20.61
CA ASP A 130 21.69 -10.72 -20.86
C ASP A 130 21.78 -11.22 -22.31
N ARG A 131 22.91 -11.87 -22.62
CA ARG A 131 23.13 -12.48 -23.95
C ARG A 131 22.18 -13.64 -24.25
N GLU A 132 21.75 -14.38 -23.23
CA GLU A 132 20.84 -15.52 -23.39
C GLU A 132 19.51 -15.07 -24.00
N ALA A 133 18.92 -13.98 -23.48
CA ALA A 133 17.68 -13.43 -24.02
C ALA A 133 17.89 -12.90 -25.46
N ALA A 134 19.01 -12.22 -25.72
CA ALA A 134 19.34 -11.70 -27.05
C ALA A 134 19.48 -12.83 -28.10
N ASP A 135 20.13 -13.92 -27.73
CA ASP A 135 20.34 -15.08 -28.60
C ASP A 135 19.01 -15.79 -28.90
N ILE A 136 18.10 -15.90 -27.92
CA ILE A 136 16.76 -16.46 -28.16
C ILE A 136 15.97 -15.58 -29.16
N TRP A 137 15.98 -14.25 -28.98
CA TRP A 137 15.30 -13.33 -29.90
C TRP A 137 15.85 -13.39 -31.32
N THR A 138 17.18 -13.40 -31.47
CA THR A 138 17.80 -13.32 -32.80
C THR A 138 17.88 -14.68 -33.50
N SER A 139 18.25 -15.73 -32.77
CA SER A 139 18.56 -17.04 -33.36
C SER A 139 17.36 -17.99 -33.39
N GLU A 140 16.51 -17.97 -32.35
CA GLU A 140 15.35 -18.88 -32.28
C GLU A 140 14.07 -18.25 -32.82
N ILE A 141 13.78 -17.00 -32.43
CA ILE A 141 12.61 -16.26 -32.95
C ILE A 141 12.86 -15.73 -34.36
N GLY A 142 14.11 -15.40 -34.69
CA GLY A 142 14.49 -14.84 -35.98
C GLY A 142 14.22 -13.33 -36.09
N LEU A 143 14.15 -12.62 -34.97
CA LEU A 143 14.01 -11.16 -34.97
C LEU A 143 15.35 -10.54 -35.47
N PRO A 144 15.33 -9.63 -36.47
CA PRO A 144 16.55 -9.00 -36.96
C PRO A 144 17.33 -8.30 -35.85
N THR A 145 18.66 -8.42 -35.86
CA THR A 145 19.53 -7.89 -34.79
C THR A 145 19.33 -6.39 -34.55
N GLU A 146 19.05 -5.60 -35.60
CA GLU A 146 18.78 -4.16 -35.49
C GLU A 146 17.48 -3.82 -34.75
N LYS A 147 16.61 -4.81 -34.53
CA LYS A 147 15.38 -4.69 -33.75
C LYS A 147 15.51 -5.21 -32.31
N VAL A 148 16.69 -5.70 -31.92
CA VAL A 148 17.01 -6.10 -30.55
C VAL A 148 18.00 -5.08 -29.97
N ARG A 149 17.55 -4.24 -29.04
CA ARG A 149 18.39 -3.21 -28.41
C ARG A 149 18.85 -3.65 -27.02
N PHE A 150 20.10 -3.37 -26.67
CA PHE A 150 20.64 -3.59 -25.34
C PHE A 150 20.49 -2.31 -24.51
N MET A 151 19.85 -2.40 -23.34
CA MET A 151 19.66 -1.26 -22.43
C MET A 151 20.29 -1.50 -21.06
N ASP A 152 20.51 -0.41 -20.33
CA ASP A 152 21.04 -0.40 -18.98
C ASP A 152 19.98 -0.85 -17.94
N GLU A 153 20.37 -0.85 -16.66
CA GLU A 153 19.56 -1.40 -15.56
C GLU A 153 18.33 -0.56 -15.20
N ASP A 154 18.29 0.71 -15.60
CA ASP A 154 17.15 1.61 -15.43
C ASP A 154 15.98 1.26 -16.36
N GLU A 155 16.30 0.66 -17.52
CA GLU A 155 15.32 0.28 -18.55
C GLU A 155 15.03 -1.24 -18.53
N ASN A 156 16.06 -2.09 -18.52
CA ASN A 156 15.90 -3.55 -18.68
C ASN A 156 16.28 -4.37 -17.44
N PHE A 157 16.08 -3.82 -16.25
CA PHE A 157 16.13 -4.58 -15.00
C PHE A 157 14.89 -4.24 -14.15
N TRP A 158 14.33 -5.23 -13.46
CA TRP A 158 13.15 -5.01 -12.63
C TRP A 158 13.36 -5.42 -11.17
N PRO A 159 13.01 -4.57 -10.19
CA PRO A 159 12.67 -3.14 -10.34
C PRO A 159 13.76 -2.33 -11.04
N ALA A 160 13.38 -1.21 -11.67
CA ALA A 160 14.31 -0.33 -12.37
C ALA A 160 15.49 0.04 -11.47
N SER A 161 16.70 -0.11 -12.01
CA SER A 161 17.98 0.12 -11.32
C SER A 161 18.18 -0.75 -10.06
N ALA A 162 17.48 -1.88 -9.89
CA ALA A 162 17.63 -2.75 -8.71
C ALA A 162 19.09 -3.07 -8.33
N PRO A 163 20.00 -3.39 -9.26
CA PRO A 163 21.38 -3.70 -8.87
C PRO A 163 22.08 -2.53 -8.15
N SER A 164 21.94 -1.30 -8.64
CA SER A 164 22.59 -0.11 -8.06
C SER A 164 21.75 0.63 -7.00
N LEU A 165 20.53 1.03 -7.34
CA LEU A 165 19.74 2.02 -6.61
C LEU A 165 18.33 1.54 -6.22
N GLY A 166 17.86 0.44 -6.78
CA GLY A 166 16.49 -0.01 -6.54
C GLY A 166 16.29 -0.62 -5.15
N PRO A 167 15.02 -0.88 -4.78
CA PRO A 167 14.66 -1.37 -3.46
C PRO A 167 15.08 -2.83 -3.24
N ASP A 168 15.20 -3.22 -1.97
CA ASP A 168 15.36 -4.63 -1.60
C ASP A 168 14.14 -5.46 -2.01
N GLY A 169 14.41 -6.70 -2.41
CA GLY A 169 13.39 -7.65 -2.84
C GLY A 169 13.70 -8.40 -4.12
N VAL A 170 12.70 -9.15 -4.57
CA VAL A 170 12.74 -9.99 -5.75
C VAL A 170 13.02 -9.14 -7.00
N CYS A 171 14.02 -9.53 -7.80
CA CYS A 171 14.44 -8.81 -8.97
C CYS A 171 15.10 -9.69 -10.05
N GLY A 172 15.27 -9.13 -11.24
CA GLY A 172 15.97 -9.78 -12.35
C GLY A 172 16.11 -8.89 -13.59
N PRO A 173 16.99 -9.25 -14.53
CA PRO A 173 17.02 -8.62 -15.85
C PRO A 173 15.70 -8.90 -16.58
N CYS A 174 15.34 -8.05 -17.52
CA CYS A 174 14.14 -8.24 -18.31
C CYS A 174 14.38 -8.00 -19.80
N SER A 175 13.38 -8.39 -20.58
CA SER A 175 13.27 -8.05 -22.00
C SER A 175 11.90 -7.44 -22.26
N GLU A 176 11.86 -6.33 -22.97
CA GLU A 176 10.60 -5.62 -23.27
C GLU A 176 10.29 -5.68 -24.76
N ILE A 177 9.02 -5.83 -25.09
CA ILE A 177 8.52 -5.89 -26.46
C ILE A 177 7.81 -4.58 -26.78
N TYR A 178 8.25 -3.95 -27.87
CA TYR A 178 7.74 -2.68 -28.35
C TYR A 178 6.97 -2.88 -29.66
N TYR A 179 5.92 -2.08 -29.84
CA TYR A 179 5.18 -2.00 -31.08
C TYR A 179 5.29 -0.60 -31.70
N ARG A 180 5.58 -0.54 -33.00
CA ARG A 180 5.67 0.73 -33.74
C ARG A 180 4.29 1.25 -34.16
N THR A 181 3.91 2.36 -33.57
CA THR A 181 2.72 3.16 -33.93
C THR A 181 3.12 4.37 -34.78
N PRO A 182 2.17 5.09 -35.41
CA PRO A 182 2.45 6.36 -36.07
C PRO A 182 3.06 7.43 -35.14
N LEU A 183 2.79 7.38 -33.84
CA LEU A 183 3.27 8.33 -32.85
C LEU A 183 4.62 7.96 -32.21
N GLY A 184 5.16 6.79 -32.55
CA GLY A 184 6.39 6.25 -31.97
C GLY A 184 6.25 4.80 -31.51
N GLU A 185 7.24 4.32 -30.79
CA GLU A 185 7.23 2.97 -30.22
C GLU A 185 6.54 2.98 -28.85
N VAL A 186 5.73 1.97 -28.57
CA VAL A 186 5.06 1.76 -27.28
C VAL A 186 5.45 0.40 -26.73
N GLU A 187 5.91 0.36 -25.49
CA GLU A 187 6.13 -0.88 -24.74
C GLU A 187 4.78 -1.52 -24.41
N ILE A 188 4.57 -2.73 -24.91
CA ILE A 188 3.32 -3.48 -24.72
C ILE A 188 3.48 -4.63 -23.73
N TRP A 189 4.68 -5.19 -23.58
CA TRP A 189 4.94 -6.35 -22.74
C TRP A 189 6.36 -6.37 -22.19
N ASN A 190 6.49 -6.50 -20.87
CA ASN A 190 7.75 -6.73 -20.17
C ASN A 190 7.85 -8.20 -19.69
N LEU A 191 8.98 -8.85 -20.01
CA LEU A 191 9.33 -10.21 -19.62
C LEU A 191 10.47 -10.16 -18.59
N VAL A 192 10.15 -10.24 -17.30
CA VAL A 192 11.13 -10.19 -16.21
C VAL A 192 11.62 -11.59 -15.88
N PHE A 193 12.94 -11.77 -15.95
CA PHE A 193 13.64 -13.02 -15.69
C PHE A 193 14.11 -13.06 -14.23
N THR A 194 13.12 -13.10 -13.35
CA THR A 194 13.28 -13.07 -11.90
C THR A 194 14.18 -14.20 -11.40
N GLN A 195 15.36 -13.86 -10.88
CA GLN A 195 16.36 -14.86 -10.45
C GLN A 195 17.20 -14.39 -9.26
N PHE A 196 16.97 -13.17 -8.77
CA PHE A 196 17.69 -12.58 -7.64
C PHE A 196 16.75 -12.02 -6.58
N ASN A 197 17.26 -11.89 -5.37
CA ASN A 197 16.72 -11.12 -4.27
C ASN A 197 17.78 -10.10 -3.84
N ARG A 198 17.51 -8.81 -4.03
CA ARG A 198 18.40 -7.73 -3.61
C ARG A 198 18.31 -7.56 -2.10
N VAL A 199 19.47 -7.47 -1.45
CA VAL A 199 19.60 -7.26 0.00
C VAL A 199 20.71 -6.24 0.27
N GLY A 200 20.32 -5.02 0.65
CA GLY A 200 21.21 -3.93 1.00
C GLY A 200 21.93 -3.28 -0.18
N ASP A 201 22.84 -2.37 0.14
CA ASP A 201 23.60 -1.61 -0.84
C ASP A 201 24.69 -2.47 -1.52
N PRO A 202 25.08 -2.10 -2.76
CA PRO A 202 26.15 -2.78 -3.47
C PRO A 202 27.43 -2.88 -2.64
N THR A 203 28.04 -4.06 -2.59
CA THR A 203 29.28 -4.27 -1.85
C THR A 203 30.50 -4.03 -2.76
N PRO A 204 31.57 -3.35 -2.29
CA PRO A 204 32.76 -3.04 -3.08
C PRO A 204 33.46 -4.24 -3.72
N ASP A 205 33.34 -5.41 -3.09
CA ASP A 205 34.10 -6.61 -3.46
C ASP A 205 33.51 -7.34 -4.68
N GLY A 206 32.34 -6.91 -5.17
CA GLY A 206 31.61 -7.54 -6.25
C GLY A 206 31.01 -8.90 -5.85
N GLY A 207 29.81 -9.17 -6.33
CA GLY A 207 29.20 -10.50 -6.23
C GLY A 207 29.92 -11.52 -7.13
N PRO A 208 29.67 -12.83 -6.96
CA PRO A 208 30.17 -13.85 -7.87
C PRO A 208 29.84 -13.46 -9.32
N GLY A 209 30.85 -13.33 -10.18
CA GLY A 209 30.69 -12.92 -11.58
C GLY A 209 30.79 -11.41 -11.88
N GLY A 210 31.27 -10.59 -10.94
CA GLY A 210 31.46 -9.15 -11.16
C GLY A 210 30.20 -8.29 -10.97
N GLY A 211 29.18 -8.84 -10.28
CA GLY A 211 27.92 -8.14 -9.98
C GLY A 211 27.99 -7.24 -8.74
N HIS A 212 26.86 -6.64 -8.36
CA HIS A 212 26.77 -5.67 -7.26
C HIS A 212 26.91 -6.26 -5.83
N GLY A 213 27.03 -7.59 -5.67
CA GLY A 213 27.28 -8.27 -4.37
C GLY A 213 26.14 -8.28 -3.36
N ASN A 214 25.16 -7.38 -3.54
CA ASN A 214 23.87 -7.33 -2.87
C ASN A 214 22.79 -8.21 -3.52
N LEU A 215 23.04 -8.77 -4.71
CA LEU A 215 22.10 -9.66 -5.41
C LEU A 215 22.31 -11.12 -4.97
N ARG A 216 21.34 -11.68 -4.24
CA ARG A 216 21.35 -13.09 -3.80
C ARG A 216 20.53 -13.94 -4.77
N PRO A 217 21.01 -15.09 -5.27
CA PRO A 217 20.20 -15.97 -6.09
C PRO A 217 18.92 -16.43 -5.37
N LEU A 218 17.81 -16.47 -6.09
CA LEU A 218 16.57 -17.07 -5.60
C LEU A 218 16.68 -18.62 -5.56
N PRO A 219 15.82 -19.31 -4.78
CA PRO A 219 15.79 -20.77 -4.75
C PRO A 219 15.55 -21.40 -6.12
N SER A 220 14.79 -20.70 -6.97
CA SER A 220 14.48 -21.09 -8.34
C SER A 220 14.56 -19.88 -9.27
N LYS A 221 14.86 -20.13 -10.54
CA LYS A 221 14.66 -19.14 -11.61
C LYS A 221 13.19 -19.09 -11.96
N ASN A 222 12.64 -17.89 -12.05
CA ASN A 222 11.22 -17.65 -12.15
C ASN A 222 10.90 -16.71 -13.32
N ILE A 223 9.63 -16.64 -13.70
CA ILE A 223 9.14 -15.68 -14.69
C ILE A 223 8.07 -14.81 -14.03
N ASP A 224 8.25 -13.52 -14.20
CA ASP A 224 7.24 -12.49 -13.96
C ASP A 224 7.07 -11.71 -15.25
N THR A 225 5.86 -11.63 -15.79
CA THR A 225 5.61 -10.80 -16.97
C THR A 225 4.50 -9.81 -16.69
N GLY A 226 4.60 -8.63 -17.28
CA GLY A 226 3.52 -7.65 -17.31
C GLY A 226 3.25 -7.16 -18.73
N MET A 227 2.09 -7.51 -19.28
CA MET A 227 1.55 -6.94 -20.51
C MET A 227 0.47 -5.92 -20.15
N GLY A 228 0.66 -4.67 -20.57
CA GLY A 228 -0.31 -3.61 -20.30
C GLY A 228 -1.57 -3.82 -21.13
N LEU A 229 -2.72 -4.10 -20.49
CA LEU A 229 -3.97 -4.38 -21.18
C LEU A 229 -4.40 -3.18 -22.03
N GLU A 230 -4.45 -1.98 -21.43
CA GLU A 230 -4.90 -0.77 -22.10
C GLU A 230 -4.00 -0.37 -23.28
N ARG A 231 -2.67 -0.51 -23.13
CA ARG A 231 -1.71 -0.23 -24.21
C ARG A 231 -1.87 -1.18 -25.38
N THR A 232 -2.00 -2.48 -25.09
CA THR A 232 -2.16 -3.51 -26.11
C THR A 232 -3.52 -3.39 -26.80
N ALA A 233 -4.58 -3.04 -26.07
CA ALA A 233 -5.89 -2.74 -26.63
C ALA A 233 -5.83 -1.54 -27.58
N ALA A 234 -5.12 -0.46 -27.22
CA ALA A 234 -4.95 0.70 -28.10
C ALA A 234 -4.27 0.33 -29.43
N VAL A 235 -3.22 -0.49 -29.37
CA VAL A 235 -2.53 -1.04 -30.55
C VAL A 235 -3.50 -1.86 -31.43
N LEU A 236 -4.26 -2.78 -30.84
CA LEU A 236 -5.18 -3.66 -31.57
C LEU A 236 -6.43 -2.97 -32.10
N GLN A 237 -6.79 -1.82 -31.55
CA GLN A 237 -7.90 -0.98 -32.01
C GLN A 237 -7.43 0.11 -32.98
N GLY A 238 -6.11 0.32 -33.10
CA GLY A 238 -5.53 1.32 -33.99
C GLY A 238 -5.78 2.75 -33.52
N VAL A 239 -5.90 2.97 -32.21
CA VAL A 239 -6.13 4.29 -31.61
C VAL A 239 -4.84 4.85 -31.00
N GLU A 240 -4.73 6.17 -30.99
CA GLU A 240 -3.49 6.89 -30.64
C GLU A 240 -3.21 6.98 -29.13
N THR A 241 -4.23 6.77 -28.31
CA THR A 241 -4.12 6.83 -26.85
C THR A 241 -4.99 5.78 -26.21
N ASN A 242 -4.57 5.29 -25.04
CA ASN A 242 -5.36 4.36 -24.24
C ASN A 242 -6.76 4.90 -23.94
N TYR A 243 -6.91 6.21 -23.77
CA TYR A 243 -8.20 6.83 -23.48
C TYR A 243 -9.22 6.75 -24.62
N HIS A 244 -8.83 6.28 -25.80
CA HIS A 244 -9.70 6.09 -26.96
C HIS A 244 -10.11 4.62 -27.17
N ILE A 245 -9.69 3.69 -26.31
CA ILE A 245 -10.14 2.31 -26.38
C ILE A 245 -11.61 2.18 -25.97
N ASP A 246 -12.23 1.09 -26.40
CA ASP A 246 -13.63 0.71 -26.14
C ASP A 246 -14.09 0.85 -24.68
N ILE A 247 -13.25 0.56 -23.68
CA ILE A 247 -13.62 0.64 -22.26
C ILE A 247 -13.35 2.00 -21.60
N LEU A 248 -12.58 2.89 -22.24
CA LEU A 248 -12.22 4.21 -21.67
C LEU A 248 -12.93 5.36 -22.35
N ARG A 249 -13.07 5.29 -23.68
CA ARG A 249 -13.66 6.36 -24.46
C ARG A 249 -15.07 6.75 -24.00
N PRO A 250 -15.98 5.79 -23.69
CA PRO A 250 -17.30 6.14 -23.17
C PRO A 250 -17.24 6.93 -21.87
N ILE A 251 -16.30 6.62 -20.96
CA ILE A 251 -16.14 7.33 -19.69
C ILE A 251 -15.65 8.76 -19.94
N VAL A 252 -14.69 8.94 -20.85
CA VAL A 252 -14.17 10.27 -21.23
C VAL A 252 -15.27 11.14 -21.84
N GLU A 253 -16.04 10.59 -22.77
CA GLU A 253 -17.13 11.29 -23.44
C GLU A 253 -18.24 11.65 -22.45
N SER A 254 -18.64 10.74 -21.57
CA SER A 254 -19.62 11.02 -20.51
C SER A 254 -19.14 12.04 -19.48
N ALA A 255 -17.84 12.07 -19.16
CA ALA A 255 -17.28 13.14 -18.33
C ALA A 255 -17.45 14.51 -19.00
N GLY A 256 -17.23 14.59 -20.31
CA GLY A 256 -17.47 15.80 -21.10
C GLY A 256 -18.94 16.20 -21.09
N GLU A 257 -19.85 15.26 -21.33
CA GLU A 257 -21.31 15.50 -21.32
C GLU A 257 -21.81 16.01 -19.97
N ILE A 258 -21.39 15.37 -18.87
CA ILE A 258 -21.77 15.77 -17.50
C ILE A 258 -21.27 17.18 -17.17
N LEU A 259 -20.09 17.54 -17.66
CA LEU A 259 -19.49 18.86 -17.44
C LEU A 259 -19.93 19.92 -18.45
N GLY A 260 -20.68 19.54 -19.48
CA GLY A 260 -21.08 20.44 -20.57
C GLY A 260 -19.91 20.88 -21.46
N VAL A 261 -18.83 20.10 -21.51
CA VAL A 261 -17.62 20.38 -22.30
C VAL A 261 -17.43 19.29 -23.34
N LYS A 262 -17.35 19.66 -24.62
CA LYS A 262 -17.06 18.71 -25.69
C LYS A 262 -15.63 18.17 -25.53
N TYR A 263 -15.47 16.85 -25.57
CA TYR A 263 -14.14 16.25 -25.57
C TYR A 263 -13.40 16.55 -26.88
N ASP A 264 -12.27 17.25 -26.77
CA ASP A 264 -11.28 17.42 -27.84
C ASP A 264 -9.91 16.94 -27.34
N PRO A 265 -9.31 15.88 -27.91
CA PRO A 265 -8.04 15.37 -27.46
C PRO A 265 -6.88 16.39 -27.47
N ALA A 266 -6.96 17.40 -28.34
CA ALA A 266 -5.90 18.37 -28.59
C ALA A 266 -5.90 19.56 -27.62
N ASP A 267 -6.98 19.79 -26.89
CA ASP A 267 -7.09 20.92 -25.96
C ASP A 267 -6.79 20.54 -24.50
N ASP A 268 -6.68 21.57 -23.65
CA ASP A 268 -6.40 21.38 -22.22
C ASP A 268 -7.56 20.68 -21.50
N ASN A 269 -8.80 20.90 -21.94
CA ASN A 269 -9.97 20.25 -21.35
C ASN A 269 -9.99 18.76 -21.65
N GLY A 270 -9.55 18.32 -22.84
CA GLY A 270 -9.37 16.93 -23.19
C GLY A 270 -8.36 16.23 -22.29
N ARG A 271 -7.25 16.91 -21.96
CA ARG A 271 -6.29 16.42 -20.95
C ARG A 271 -6.96 16.22 -19.59
N ARG A 272 -7.76 17.18 -19.13
CA ARG A 272 -8.49 17.11 -17.86
C ARG A 272 -9.53 16.00 -17.85
N LEU A 273 -10.29 15.84 -18.93
CA LEU A 273 -11.30 14.78 -19.08
C LEU A 273 -10.67 13.38 -19.06
N ARG A 274 -9.49 13.20 -19.68
CA ARG A 274 -8.71 11.96 -19.58
C ARG A 274 -8.27 11.70 -18.14
N ARG A 275 -7.77 12.72 -17.43
CA ARG A 275 -7.35 12.59 -16.03
C ARG A 275 -8.51 12.29 -15.08
N ILE A 276 -9.67 12.94 -15.26
CA ILE A 276 -10.92 12.62 -14.55
C ILE A 276 -11.29 11.15 -14.76
N THR A 277 -11.24 10.68 -16.01
CA THR A 277 -11.57 9.29 -16.37
C THR A 277 -10.67 8.28 -15.67
N ASP A 278 -9.36 8.52 -15.65
CA ASP A 278 -8.41 7.66 -14.95
C ASP A 278 -8.66 7.63 -13.44
N HIS A 279 -8.75 8.82 -12.82
CA HIS A 279 -8.86 8.93 -11.37
C HIS A 279 -10.21 8.43 -10.84
N VAL A 280 -11.31 8.61 -11.59
CA VAL A 280 -12.62 8.08 -11.18
C VAL A 280 -12.66 6.56 -11.26
N ARG A 281 -11.95 5.92 -12.22
CA ARG A 281 -11.76 4.46 -12.23
C ARG A 281 -11.03 4.02 -10.98
N ALA A 282 -9.87 4.62 -10.67
CA ALA A 282 -9.10 4.29 -9.48
C ALA A 282 -9.92 4.41 -8.18
N CYS A 283 -10.65 5.53 -8.02
CA CYS A 283 -11.50 5.75 -6.85
C CYS A 283 -12.66 4.76 -6.78
N THR A 284 -13.28 4.42 -7.92
CA THR A 284 -14.40 3.47 -7.97
C THR A 284 -13.98 2.09 -7.46
N PHE A 285 -12.86 1.56 -7.96
CA PHE A 285 -12.34 0.26 -7.52
C PHE A 285 -11.85 0.29 -6.08
N ALA A 286 -11.13 1.34 -5.66
CA ALA A 286 -10.64 1.43 -4.29
C ALA A 286 -11.80 1.47 -3.28
N VAL A 287 -12.81 2.32 -3.52
CA VAL A 287 -13.98 2.40 -2.63
C VAL A 287 -14.82 1.12 -2.70
N HIS A 288 -14.95 0.48 -3.87
CA HIS A 288 -15.57 -0.84 -3.99
C HIS A 288 -14.92 -1.83 -3.00
N GLU A 289 -13.60 -1.87 -2.92
CA GLU A 289 -12.79 -2.70 -2.02
C GLU A 289 -12.63 -2.12 -0.60
N ASN A 290 -13.52 -1.20 -0.20
CA ASN A 290 -13.57 -0.57 1.14
C ASN A 290 -12.34 0.29 1.50
N VAL A 291 -11.65 0.82 0.50
CA VAL A 291 -10.57 1.79 0.66
C VAL A 291 -11.14 3.19 0.45
N TYR A 292 -11.53 3.83 1.55
CA TYR A 292 -12.18 5.14 1.55
C TYR A 292 -11.17 6.30 1.53
N PRO A 293 -11.49 7.45 0.91
CA PRO A 293 -10.67 8.67 0.99
C PRO A 293 -10.37 9.06 2.45
N GLY A 294 -9.10 9.37 2.75
CA GLY A 294 -8.63 9.62 4.13
C GLY A 294 -7.36 10.46 4.21
N ASN A 295 -6.80 10.61 5.42
CA ASN A 295 -5.63 11.46 5.70
C ASN A 295 -4.28 10.73 5.66
N LYS A 296 -4.25 9.39 5.55
CA LYS A 296 -3.04 8.58 5.70
C LYS A 296 -2.96 7.49 4.63
N GLU A 297 -1.74 7.12 4.28
CA GLU A 297 -1.41 5.93 3.49
C GLU A 297 -2.25 5.81 2.21
N GLU A 298 -2.78 4.62 1.90
CA GLU A 298 -3.61 4.37 0.71
C GLU A 298 -4.82 5.30 0.64
N LYS A 299 -5.42 5.63 1.80
CA LYS A 299 -6.59 6.50 1.88
C LYS A 299 -6.28 7.92 1.47
N TYR A 300 -5.07 8.41 1.80
CA TYR A 300 -4.58 9.72 1.35
C TYR A 300 -4.42 9.74 -0.17
N VAL A 301 -3.90 8.66 -0.75
CA VAL A 301 -3.76 8.55 -2.22
C VAL A 301 -5.13 8.60 -2.90
N ILE A 302 -6.12 7.83 -2.44
CA ILE A 302 -7.47 7.85 -3.03
C ILE A 302 -8.11 9.23 -2.89
N ARG A 303 -7.94 9.89 -1.74
CA ARG A 303 -8.38 11.26 -1.56
C ARG A 303 -7.71 12.22 -2.55
N ARG A 304 -6.39 12.11 -2.74
CA ARG A 304 -5.62 12.94 -3.68
C ARG A 304 -6.14 12.79 -5.12
N LEU A 305 -6.36 11.55 -5.58
CA LEU A 305 -6.88 11.27 -6.92
C LEU A 305 -8.28 11.88 -7.12
N LEU A 306 -9.17 11.66 -6.15
CA LEU A 306 -10.52 12.22 -6.16
C LEU A 306 -10.48 13.74 -6.24
N ARG A 307 -9.74 14.39 -5.33
CA ARG A 307 -9.65 15.85 -5.27
C ARG A 307 -9.03 16.46 -6.53
N ARG A 308 -8.04 15.78 -7.14
CA ARG A 308 -7.44 16.21 -8.42
C ARG A 308 -8.45 16.16 -9.57
N ALA A 309 -9.29 15.11 -9.63
CA ALA A 309 -10.38 15.04 -10.61
C ALA A 309 -11.46 16.12 -10.38
N VAL A 310 -11.79 16.42 -9.12
CA VAL A 310 -12.74 17.49 -8.79
C VAL A 310 -12.18 18.86 -9.18
N LEU A 311 -10.90 19.12 -8.91
CA LEU A 311 -10.21 20.34 -9.32
C LEU A 311 -10.28 20.54 -10.84
N ASP A 312 -10.10 19.48 -11.62
CA ASP A 312 -10.25 19.54 -13.07
C ASP A 312 -11.65 19.95 -13.53
N GLY A 313 -12.69 19.37 -12.92
CA GLY A 313 -14.06 19.80 -13.15
C GLY A 313 -14.28 21.27 -12.80
N ARG A 314 -13.68 21.75 -11.69
CA ARG A 314 -13.73 23.16 -11.29
C ARG A 314 -13.03 24.09 -12.28
N GLN A 315 -11.86 23.72 -12.79
CA GLN A 315 -11.15 24.50 -13.81
C GLN A 315 -11.94 24.57 -15.14
N MET A 316 -12.81 23.61 -15.40
CA MET A 316 -13.76 23.61 -16.53
C MET A 316 -15.09 24.32 -16.22
N GLY A 317 -15.24 24.92 -15.04
CA GLY A 317 -16.40 25.73 -14.67
C GLY A 317 -17.52 24.98 -13.92
N SER A 318 -17.33 23.70 -13.58
CA SER A 318 -18.31 22.97 -12.75
C SER A 318 -18.48 23.64 -11.38
N ARG A 319 -19.71 23.68 -10.88
CA ARG A 319 -20.06 24.20 -9.54
C ARG A 319 -20.75 23.17 -8.65
N GLU A 320 -21.17 22.06 -9.22
CA GLU A 320 -21.85 20.98 -8.53
C GLU A 320 -20.98 19.73 -8.49
N SER A 321 -21.29 18.83 -7.57
CA SER A 321 -20.69 17.50 -7.52
C SER A 321 -21.08 16.72 -8.77
N PHE A 322 -20.08 16.17 -9.45
CA PHE A 322 -20.25 15.51 -10.73
C PHE A 322 -19.53 14.15 -10.80
N LEU A 323 -18.45 13.96 -10.04
CA LEU A 323 -17.59 12.80 -10.17
C LEU A 323 -18.34 11.49 -9.86
N TYR A 324 -19.22 11.51 -8.86
CA TYR A 324 -20.06 10.34 -8.52
C TYR A 324 -21.02 9.92 -9.65
N LYS A 325 -21.35 10.81 -10.59
CA LYS A 325 -22.23 10.49 -11.73
C LYS A 325 -21.55 9.58 -12.74
N LEU A 326 -20.21 9.50 -12.73
CA LEU A 326 -19.42 8.62 -13.60
C LEU A 326 -19.32 7.18 -13.07
N VAL A 327 -19.59 6.94 -11.79
CA VAL A 327 -19.46 5.60 -11.16
C VAL A 327 -20.28 4.51 -11.88
N PRO A 328 -21.56 4.72 -12.24
CA PRO A 328 -22.32 3.71 -12.96
C PRO A 328 -21.72 3.38 -14.34
N ILE A 329 -21.13 4.37 -15.00
CA ILE A 329 -20.51 4.25 -16.33
C ILE A 329 -19.21 3.44 -16.22
N VAL A 330 -18.40 3.72 -15.20
CA VAL A 330 -17.22 2.89 -14.86
C VAL A 330 -17.65 1.46 -14.60
N ALA A 331 -18.68 1.24 -13.77
CA ALA A 331 -19.17 -0.10 -13.46
C ALA A 331 -19.68 -0.83 -14.72
N GLU A 332 -20.38 -0.15 -15.62
CA GLU A 332 -20.85 -0.70 -16.89
C GLU A 332 -19.68 -1.15 -17.79
N MET A 333 -18.68 -0.29 -18.00
CA MET A 333 -17.52 -0.59 -18.85
C MET A 333 -16.66 -1.74 -18.29
N MET A 334 -16.69 -1.94 -16.97
CA MET A 334 -15.88 -2.94 -16.26
C MET A 334 -16.68 -4.19 -15.83
N ASN A 335 -17.97 -4.29 -16.18
CA ASN A 335 -18.89 -5.31 -15.67
C ASN A 335 -18.54 -6.74 -16.10
N VAL A 336 -17.90 -6.92 -17.26
CA VAL A 336 -17.53 -8.26 -17.77
C VAL A 336 -16.45 -8.91 -16.89
N PRO A 337 -15.29 -8.27 -16.64
CA PRO A 337 -14.28 -8.83 -15.74
C PRO A 337 -14.62 -8.69 -14.25
N TYR A 338 -15.42 -7.68 -13.86
CA TYR A 338 -15.69 -7.35 -12.45
C TYR A 338 -17.20 -7.12 -12.20
N PRO A 339 -18.06 -8.15 -12.37
CA PRO A 339 -19.51 -8.01 -12.21
C PRO A 339 -19.93 -7.56 -10.80
N GLU A 340 -19.10 -7.86 -9.79
CA GLU A 340 -19.30 -7.47 -8.39
C GLU A 340 -19.34 -5.95 -8.17
N LEU A 341 -18.77 -5.15 -9.08
CA LEU A 341 -18.80 -3.69 -8.99
C LEU A 341 -20.24 -3.15 -8.93
N THR A 342 -21.15 -3.78 -9.67
CA THR A 342 -22.57 -3.38 -9.76
C THR A 342 -23.26 -3.39 -8.40
N GLY A 343 -22.90 -4.33 -7.52
CA GLY A 343 -23.46 -4.45 -6.17
C GLY A 343 -23.06 -3.32 -5.21
N THR A 344 -22.11 -2.46 -5.60
CA THR A 344 -21.57 -1.41 -4.73
C THR A 344 -21.73 0.00 -5.25
N ILE A 345 -22.35 0.19 -6.43
CA ILE A 345 -22.50 1.49 -7.11
C ILE A 345 -23.02 2.55 -6.14
N SER A 346 -24.14 2.29 -5.45
CA SER A 346 -24.77 3.28 -4.56
C SER A 346 -23.83 3.72 -3.42
N ARG A 347 -23.11 2.78 -2.81
CA ARG A 347 -22.14 3.07 -1.74
C ARG A 347 -20.97 3.88 -2.27
N VAL A 348 -20.40 3.48 -3.42
CA VAL A 348 -19.29 4.19 -4.06
C VAL A 348 -19.71 5.61 -4.45
N GLN A 349 -20.90 5.79 -5.01
CA GLN A 349 -21.45 7.10 -5.33
C GLN A 349 -21.58 8.00 -4.11
N GLN A 350 -22.11 7.48 -3.00
CA GLN A 350 -22.26 8.24 -1.76
C GLN A 350 -20.90 8.70 -1.20
N VAL A 351 -19.90 7.81 -1.18
CA VAL A 351 -18.54 8.13 -0.72
C VAL A 351 -17.91 9.21 -1.58
N ILE A 352 -17.92 9.03 -2.91
CA ILE A 352 -17.29 9.97 -3.84
C ILE A 352 -17.99 11.32 -3.77
N LYS A 353 -19.32 11.33 -3.75
CA LYS A 353 -20.12 12.54 -3.63
C LYS A 353 -19.83 13.28 -2.31
N GLY A 354 -19.76 12.58 -1.19
CA GLY A 354 -19.51 13.18 0.12
C GLY A 354 -18.13 13.85 0.21
N GLU A 355 -17.06 13.19 -0.25
CA GLU A 355 -15.73 13.80 -0.29
C GLU A 355 -15.67 14.97 -1.30
N GLU A 356 -16.34 14.85 -2.45
CA GLU A 356 -16.43 15.90 -3.45
C GLU A 356 -17.13 17.16 -2.90
N GLU A 357 -18.30 17.01 -2.26
CA GLU A 357 -19.05 18.11 -1.63
C GLU A 357 -18.25 18.79 -0.52
N HIS A 358 -17.56 17.99 0.31
CA HIS A 358 -16.68 18.51 1.34
C HIS A 358 -15.53 19.34 0.75
N PHE A 359 -14.89 18.82 -0.30
CA PHE A 359 -13.73 19.48 -0.90
C PHE A 359 -14.11 20.73 -1.71
N ILE A 360 -15.27 20.74 -2.36
CA ILE A 360 -15.79 21.89 -3.13
C ILE A 360 -15.74 23.20 -2.33
N GLY A 361 -16.16 23.17 -1.05
CA GLY A 361 -16.14 24.35 -0.19
C GLY A 361 -14.73 24.90 0.07
N THR A 362 -13.72 24.04 0.04
CA THR A 362 -12.31 24.40 0.17
C THR A 362 -11.73 24.96 -1.13
N ILE A 363 -12.11 24.39 -2.29
CA ILE A 363 -11.52 24.75 -3.60
C ILE A 363 -11.83 26.20 -3.97
N ASP A 364 -13.09 26.62 -3.88
CA ASP A 364 -13.49 27.92 -4.44
C ASP A 364 -12.73 29.08 -3.76
N ASN A 365 -12.56 29.01 -2.43
CA ASN A 365 -11.74 29.95 -1.67
C ASN A 365 -10.24 29.81 -1.97
N GLY A 366 -9.77 28.58 -2.20
CA GLY A 366 -8.38 28.29 -2.50
C GLY A 366 -7.92 28.84 -3.84
N LEU A 367 -8.72 28.68 -4.90
CA LEU A 367 -8.39 29.12 -6.26
C LEU A 367 -8.23 30.65 -6.35
N GLU A 368 -9.09 31.42 -5.69
CA GLU A 368 -8.98 32.89 -5.68
C GLU A 368 -7.68 33.35 -5.01
N ARG A 369 -7.26 32.67 -3.93
CA ARG A 369 -6.03 32.99 -3.21
C ARG A 369 -4.79 32.59 -4.00
N ILE A 370 -4.82 31.41 -4.62
CA ILE A 370 -3.73 30.93 -5.48
C ILE A 370 -3.53 31.88 -6.67
N ALA A 371 -4.61 32.39 -7.26
CA ALA A 371 -4.51 33.40 -8.32
C ALA A 371 -3.77 34.66 -7.83
N LYS A 372 -4.06 35.14 -6.61
CA LYS A 372 -3.34 36.28 -6.00
C LYS A 372 -1.86 35.98 -5.76
N VAL A 373 -1.52 34.76 -5.35
CA VAL A 373 -0.12 34.32 -5.20
C VAL A 373 0.59 34.31 -6.56
N PHE A 374 -0.04 33.80 -7.61
CA PHE A 374 0.55 33.83 -8.95
C PHE A 374 0.71 35.23 -9.50
N ASP A 375 -0.21 36.15 -9.22
CA ASP A 375 -0.10 37.54 -9.65
C ASP A 375 1.00 38.28 -8.90
N SER A 376 1.16 38.06 -7.58
CA SER A 376 2.29 38.63 -6.84
C SER A 376 3.64 38.07 -7.32
N MET A 377 3.71 36.77 -7.60
CA MET A 377 4.92 36.13 -8.17
C MET A 377 5.33 36.75 -9.51
N LYS A 378 4.38 37.09 -10.38
CA LYS A 378 4.66 37.78 -11.66
C LYS A 378 5.25 39.17 -11.42
N VAL A 379 4.72 39.92 -10.44
CA VAL A 379 5.24 41.25 -10.07
C VAL A 379 6.64 41.16 -9.47
N GLU A 380 6.89 40.13 -8.67
CA GLU A 380 8.19 39.84 -8.03
C GLU A 380 9.20 39.16 -8.96
N ASN A 381 8.80 38.83 -10.20
CA ASN A 381 9.58 38.06 -11.18
C ASN A 381 10.13 36.73 -10.62
N ARG A 382 9.26 36.01 -9.90
CA ARG A 382 9.57 34.81 -9.13
C ARG A 382 8.96 33.59 -9.81
N SER A 383 9.77 32.56 -10.06
CA SER A 383 9.36 31.33 -10.77
C SER A 383 9.16 30.11 -9.86
N ARG A 384 9.27 30.30 -8.53
CA ARG A 384 9.11 29.27 -7.52
C ARG A 384 8.12 29.70 -6.44
N VAL A 385 7.09 28.88 -6.20
CA VAL A 385 6.16 29.06 -5.08
C VAL A 385 6.90 28.72 -3.79
N ASN A 386 6.88 29.63 -2.81
CA ASN A 386 7.63 29.45 -1.56
C ASN A 386 6.92 28.47 -0.63
N GLY A 387 7.69 27.68 0.12
CA GLY A 387 7.14 26.71 1.05
C GLY A 387 6.23 27.31 2.14
N SER A 388 6.48 28.56 2.53
CA SER A 388 5.62 29.30 3.48
C SER A 388 4.25 29.66 2.89
N GLU A 389 4.19 30.02 1.61
CA GLU A 389 2.92 30.28 0.89
C GLU A 389 2.11 28.98 0.78
N VAL A 390 2.80 27.86 0.49
CA VAL A 390 2.20 26.52 0.47
C VAL A 390 1.69 26.12 1.85
N PHE A 391 2.49 26.34 2.89
CA PHE A 391 2.12 26.05 4.27
C PHE A 391 0.91 26.86 4.73
N GLU A 392 0.85 28.16 4.40
CA GLU A 392 -0.32 28.99 4.68
C GLU A 392 -1.57 28.45 3.96
N MET A 393 -1.44 28.11 2.67
CA MET A 393 -2.53 27.53 1.89
C MET A 393 -3.08 26.24 2.49
N TYR A 394 -2.18 25.37 2.95
CA TYR A 394 -2.53 24.11 3.58
C TYR A 394 -3.11 24.29 4.98
N GLN A 395 -2.41 25.00 5.86
CA GLN A 395 -2.76 25.08 7.28
C GLN A 395 -3.94 26.01 7.55
N THR A 396 -4.00 27.17 6.87
CA THR A 396 -5.01 28.19 7.13
C THR A 396 -6.28 27.94 6.31
N TYR A 397 -6.12 27.53 5.05
CA TYR A 397 -7.24 27.42 4.11
C TYR A 397 -7.59 25.98 3.74
N GLY A 398 -6.84 24.99 4.24
CA GLY A 398 -7.10 23.56 3.99
C GLY A 398 -6.80 23.12 2.55
N PHE A 399 -6.16 23.96 1.74
CA PHE A 399 -5.91 23.66 0.34
C PHE A 399 -4.73 22.68 0.19
N PRO A 400 -4.92 21.52 -0.44
CA PRO A 400 -3.87 20.50 -0.47
C PRO A 400 -2.63 20.95 -1.26
N PRO A 401 -1.40 20.80 -0.72
CA PRO A 401 -0.18 21.26 -1.36
C PRO A 401 0.06 20.62 -2.73
N GLU A 402 -0.31 19.35 -2.90
CA GLU A 402 -0.18 18.61 -4.15
C GLU A 402 -1.09 19.14 -5.29
N LEU A 403 -2.21 19.76 -4.94
CA LEU A 403 -3.09 20.41 -5.90
C LEU A 403 -2.56 21.79 -6.27
N PHE A 404 -1.92 22.47 -5.33
CA PHE A 404 -1.26 23.74 -5.59
C PHE A 404 -0.04 23.53 -6.51
N GLU A 405 0.73 22.48 -6.27
CA GLU A 405 1.79 22.03 -7.19
C GLU A 405 1.24 21.78 -8.60
N THR A 406 0.10 21.09 -8.71
CA THR A 406 -0.53 20.81 -10.01
C THR A 406 -0.87 22.13 -10.75
N LEU A 407 -1.44 23.11 -10.05
CA LEU A 407 -1.77 24.42 -10.61
C LEU A 407 -0.52 25.25 -10.97
N ALA A 408 0.53 25.17 -10.14
CA ALA A 408 1.80 25.85 -10.39
C ALA A 408 2.49 25.29 -11.64
N ALA A 409 2.54 23.96 -11.78
CA ALA A 409 3.10 23.29 -12.95
C ALA A 409 2.37 23.65 -14.25
N GLU A 410 1.05 23.86 -14.20
CA GLU A 410 0.26 24.33 -15.36
C GLU A 410 0.62 25.76 -15.80
N GLN A 411 1.19 26.57 -14.90
CA GLN A 411 1.72 27.90 -15.17
C GLN A 411 3.24 27.91 -15.43
N ASN A 412 3.86 26.74 -15.60
CA ASN A 412 5.31 26.56 -15.69
C ASN A 412 6.09 27.11 -14.48
N LEU A 413 5.48 27.07 -13.29
CA LEU A 413 6.11 27.45 -12.04
C LEU A 413 6.63 26.22 -11.29
N THR A 414 7.72 26.42 -10.56
CA THR A 414 8.31 25.39 -9.68
C THR A 414 7.78 25.51 -8.26
N PHE A 415 7.91 24.44 -7.48
CA PHE A 415 7.30 24.32 -6.14
C PHE A 415 8.36 24.01 -5.07
N ASP A 416 8.33 24.69 -3.93
CA ASP A 416 9.28 24.48 -2.82
C ASP A 416 8.75 23.50 -1.76
N TRP A 417 8.81 22.20 -2.08
CA TRP A 417 8.45 21.14 -1.13
C TRP A 417 9.32 21.14 0.13
N ASP A 418 10.62 21.41 0.01
CA ASP A 418 11.53 21.42 1.17
C ASP A 418 11.20 22.59 2.11
N GLY A 419 10.86 23.75 1.56
CA GLY A 419 10.34 24.86 2.35
C GLY A 419 9.04 24.51 3.08
N PHE A 420 8.10 23.85 2.40
CA PHE A 420 6.85 23.43 3.02
C PHE A 420 7.09 22.44 4.18
N LYS A 421 7.98 21.46 3.99
CA LYS A 421 8.38 20.51 5.05
C LYS A 421 8.98 21.21 6.25
N ARG A 422 9.90 22.16 6.05
CA ARG A 422 10.48 22.95 7.14
C ARG A 422 9.43 23.71 7.95
N GLU A 423 8.43 24.30 7.29
CA GLU A 423 7.33 25.00 7.99
C GLU A 423 6.40 24.03 8.75
N MET A 424 6.12 22.85 8.17
CA MET A 424 5.38 21.78 8.85
C MET A 424 6.11 21.27 10.11
N GLU A 425 7.42 21.03 10.03
CA GLU A 425 8.26 20.62 11.15
C GLU A 425 8.25 21.67 12.26
N ARG A 426 8.48 22.94 11.90
CA ARG A 426 8.43 24.07 12.83
C ARG A 426 7.08 24.20 13.53
N HIS A 427 5.98 24.01 12.80
CA HIS A 427 4.64 23.99 13.39
C HIS A 427 4.43 22.76 14.31
N GLY A 428 5.01 21.61 13.96
CA GLY A 428 5.00 20.39 14.78
C GLY A 428 5.71 20.58 16.14
N GLU A 429 6.87 21.23 16.13
CA GLU A 429 7.63 21.61 17.33
C GLU A 429 6.85 22.57 18.23
N ILE A 430 6.21 23.58 17.65
CA ILE A 430 5.40 24.58 18.39
C ILE A 430 4.12 23.96 18.96
N SER A 431 3.51 22.99 18.27
CA SER A 431 2.25 22.35 18.67
C SER A 431 2.42 21.16 19.63
N GLY A 432 3.65 20.82 20.04
CA GLY A 432 3.92 19.71 20.97
C GLY A 432 3.61 18.32 20.40
N SER A 433 3.47 18.20 19.08
CA SER A 433 3.18 16.93 18.39
C SER A 433 4.44 16.11 18.05
N ALA A 434 5.62 16.60 18.46
CA ALA A 434 6.91 15.97 18.26
C ALA A 434 7.11 14.63 19.00
N GLU A 435 6.26 14.28 19.97
CA GLU A 435 6.39 13.04 20.77
C GLU A 435 6.09 11.74 20.00
N LYS A 436 5.67 11.79 18.73
CA LYS A 436 5.34 10.57 17.95
C LYS A 436 6.43 10.05 17.00
N ASN A 437 7.59 10.68 16.93
CA ASN A 437 8.67 10.28 16.02
C ASN A 437 9.93 9.76 16.74
N LEU A 438 9.76 8.81 17.66
CA LEU A 438 10.87 8.06 18.30
C LEU A 438 11.17 6.71 17.61
N LEU A 439 10.92 6.61 16.30
CA LEU A 439 11.07 5.37 15.51
C LEU A 439 12.48 5.17 14.88
N PHE A 440 13.49 5.92 15.30
CA PHE A 440 14.84 5.83 14.71
C PHE A 440 15.99 5.83 15.73
N GLN A 441 15.90 5.02 16.79
CA GLN A 441 17.09 4.56 17.49
C GLN A 441 17.47 3.16 16.99
N LYS A 442 18.77 2.94 16.73
CA LYS A 442 19.34 1.60 16.48
C LYS A 442 18.83 0.65 17.56
N ASP A 443 18.25 -0.46 17.11
CA ASP A 443 17.58 -1.41 17.98
C ASP A 443 18.58 -2.23 18.79
N VAL A 444 18.82 -1.79 20.03
CA VAL A 444 19.77 -2.36 21.00
C VAL A 444 19.46 -3.82 21.33
N LEU A 445 18.22 -4.27 21.11
CA LEU A 445 17.75 -5.62 21.44
C LEU A 445 17.92 -6.64 20.29
N GLU A 446 18.38 -6.25 19.10
CA GLU A 446 18.58 -7.15 17.95
C GLU A 446 19.45 -8.38 18.26
N GLY A 447 20.50 -8.20 19.08
CA GLY A 447 21.35 -9.31 19.51
C GLY A 447 20.64 -10.29 20.46
N VAL A 448 19.68 -9.80 21.24
CA VAL A 448 18.89 -10.56 22.21
C VAL A 448 17.79 -11.35 21.48
N LYS A 449 17.09 -10.73 20.53
CA LYS A 449 16.03 -11.35 19.71
C LYS A 449 16.49 -12.60 18.96
N LYS A 450 17.76 -12.65 18.55
CA LYS A 450 18.33 -13.82 17.86
C LYS A 450 18.57 -15.03 18.76
N LYS A 451 18.61 -14.83 20.08
CA LYS A 451 18.99 -15.88 21.06
C LYS A 451 17.87 -16.23 22.03
N HIS A 452 16.95 -15.30 22.27
CA HIS A 452 15.90 -15.44 23.28
C HIS A 452 14.53 -15.10 22.70
N LYS A 453 13.51 -15.70 23.29
CA LYS A 453 12.09 -15.38 23.14
C LYS A 453 11.48 -15.36 24.54
N THR A 454 10.42 -14.59 24.76
CA THR A 454 9.71 -14.59 26.04
C THR A 454 8.49 -15.51 25.98
N ASP A 455 8.39 -16.45 26.91
CA ASP A 455 7.21 -17.30 27.08
C ASP A 455 6.12 -16.56 27.87
N PHE A 456 4.98 -16.28 27.23
CA PHE A 456 3.90 -15.52 27.84
C PHE A 456 2.92 -16.44 28.56
N LEU A 457 2.86 -16.32 29.90
CA LEU A 457 2.04 -17.16 30.78
C LEU A 457 0.81 -16.43 31.33
N GLY A 458 0.55 -15.20 30.86
CA GLY A 458 -0.46 -14.30 31.42
C GLY A 458 -1.91 -14.69 31.15
N TYR A 459 -2.15 -15.72 30.31
CA TYR A 459 -3.47 -16.33 30.11
C TYR A 459 -3.88 -17.23 31.28
N ASP A 460 -2.93 -17.91 31.90
CA ASP A 460 -3.19 -18.91 32.95
C ASP A 460 -2.90 -18.37 34.36
N THR A 461 -1.92 -17.47 34.50
CA THR A 461 -1.48 -16.97 35.81
C THR A 461 -1.13 -15.48 35.77
N LEU A 462 -1.26 -14.83 36.93
CA LEU A 462 -0.79 -13.44 37.16
C LEU A 462 0.54 -13.39 37.90
N LYS A 463 1.09 -14.56 38.27
CA LYS A 463 2.32 -14.69 39.03
C LYS A 463 3.19 -15.80 38.47
N VAL A 464 4.47 -15.50 38.33
CA VAL A 464 5.53 -16.47 38.01
C VAL A 464 6.64 -16.28 39.04
N ASP A 465 6.96 -17.33 39.79
CA ASP A 465 7.92 -17.25 40.91
C ASP A 465 9.39 -17.32 40.48
N ASP A 466 9.67 -17.84 39.28
CA ASP A 466 11.00 -18.26 38.84
C ASP A 466 11.36 -17.77 37.43
N ALA A 467 11.06 -16.52 37.10
CA ALA A 467 11.45 -15.91 35.82
C ALA A 467 12.94 -15.48 35.84
N THR A 468 13.66 -15.70 34.74
CA THR A 468 15.09 -15.36 34.62
C THR A 468 15.28 -14.12 33.78
N ILE A 469 16.11 -13.18 34.26
CA ILE A 469 16.49 -11.98 33.50
C ILE A 469 17.46 -12.37 32.38
N VAL A 470 17.08 -12.14 31.12
CA VAL A 470 17.91 -12.47 29.95
C VAL A 470 18.59 -11.25 29.33
N ALA A 471 18.10 -10.04 29.62
CA ALA A 471 18.73 -8.80 29.21
C ALA A 471 18.30 -7.63 30.10
N ILE A 472 19.20 -6.67 30.28
CA ILE A 472 18.95 -5.39 30.95
C ILE A 472 19.43 -4.28 30.02
N VAL A 473 18.59 -3.26 29.80
CA VAL A 473 18.94 -2.06 29.02
C VAL A 473 18.79 -0.83 29.89
N ALA A 474 19.89 -0.11 30.08
CA ALA A 474 19.96 1.15 30.83
C ALA A 474 20.76 2.17 30.02
N GLY A 475 20.34 3.45 30.01
CA GLY A 475 21.01 4.51 29.24
C GLY A 475 21.07 4.26 27.72
N GLY A 476 20.23 3.37 27.20
CA GLY A 476 20.25 2.97 25.79
C GLY A 476 21.30 1.91 25.43
N GLU A 477 21.94 1.25 26.40
CA GLU A 477 22.92 0.19 26.17
C GLU A 477 22.58 -1.10 26.94
N LEU A 478 23.05 -2.25 26.44
CA LEU A 478 22.96 -3.52 27.16
C LEU A 478 23.97 -3.53 28.32
N VAL A 479 23.49 -3.85 29.51
CA VAL A 479 24.31 -3.95 30.72
C VAL A 479 24.15 -5.32 31.38
N GLU A 480 25.24 -5.83 31.96
CA GLU A 480 25.23 -7.12 32.68
C GLU A 480 24.61 -7.00 34.08
N LYS A 481 24.66 -5.81 34.69
CA LYS A 481 24.16 -5.52 36.03
C LYS A 481 23.66 -4.07 36.12
N TYR A 482 22.62 -3.85 36.91
CA TYR A 482 22.06 -2.54 37.22
C TYR A 482 21.73 -2.43 38.73
N ASP A 483 22.22 -1.38 39.40
CA ASP A 483 22.08 -1.18 40.85
C ASP A 483 21.74 0.27 41.26
N GLU A 484 21.38 1.12 40.29
CA GLU A 484 20.93 2.48 40.58
C GLU A 484 19.46 2.49 41.04
N ILE A 485 19.26 2.82 42.32
CA ILE A 485 17.95 2.88 42.94
C ILE A 485 17.27 4.23 42.65
N ASN A 486 16.00 4.20 42.26
CA ASN A 486 15.15 5.36 41.99
C ASN A 486 15.72 6.33 40.95
N ALA A 487 16.45 5.81 39.95
CA ALA A 487 16.94 6.61 38.84
C ALA A 487 15.78 7.33 38.12
N PRO A 488 15.99 8.56 37.62
CA PRO A 488 14.96 9.36 36.96
C PRO A 488 14.50 8.75 35.62
N GLU A 489 15.39 8.05 34.92
CA GLU A 489 15.10 7.34 33.68
C GLU A 489 14.71 5.88 33.95
N PRO A 490 13.69 5.34 33.26
CA PRO A 490 13.30 3.94 33.43
C PRO A 490 14.29 2.99 32.77
N VAL A 491 14.44 1.81 33.36
CA VAL A 491 15.24 0.69 32.86
C VAL A 491 14.34 -0.34 32.21
N ARG A 492 14.87 -1.05 31.22
CA ARG A 492 14.15 -2.13 30.53
C ARG A 492 14.76 -3.47 30.93
N ILE A 493 13.91 -4.41 31.34
CA ILE A 493 14.29 -5.78 31.69
C ILE A 493 13.54 -6.75 30.78
N VAL A 494 14.25 -7.73 30.23
CA VAL A 494 13.66 -8.83 29.44
C VAL A 494 13.75 -10.11 30.26
N LEU A 495 12.64 -10.86 30.32
CA LEU A 495 12.55 -12.14 31.00
C LEU A 495 12.42 -13.28 29.99
N ASP A 496 12.86 -14.49 30.36
CA ASP A 496 12.63 -15.72 29.59
C ASP A 496 11.16 -16.14 29.58
N LYS A 497 10.42 -15.89 30.67
CA LYS A 497 8.98 -16.12 30.80
C LYS A 497 8.34 -15.03 31.67
N THR A 498 7.08 -14.69 31.40
CA THR A 498 6.40 -13.62 32.13
C THR A 498 4.87 -13.75 32.12
N PRO A 499 4.18 -13.39 33.22
CA PRO A 499 2.72 -13.24 33.21
C PRO A 499 2.24 -11.88 32.66
N PHE A 500 3.14 -10.93 32.40
CA PHE A 500 2.81 -9.56 31.98
C PHE A 500 2.48 -9.51 30.49
N TYR A 501 1.30 -9.00 30.15
CA TYR A 501 0.88 -8.74 28.78
C TYR A 501 1.62 -7.51 28.27
N GLY A 502 2.33 -7.65 27.15
CA GLY A 502 2.95 -6.52 26.47
C GLY A 502 1.93 -5.74 25.64
N GLU A 503 2.05 -4.42 25.63
CA GLU A 503 1.17 -3.52 24.89
C GLU A 503 1.06 -3.92 23.41
N LYS A 504 -0.15 -4.29 22.98
CA LYS A 504 -0.46 -4.73 21.61
C LYS A 504 -1.96 -4.67 21.35
N GLY A 505 -2.32 -4.45 20.09
CA GLY A 505 -3.71 -4.52 19.62
C GLY A 505 -4.60 -3.40 20.19
N GLY A 506 -3.99 -2.28 20.59
CA GLY A 506 -4.67 -1.17 21.26
C GLY A 506 -4.80 -1.33 22.77
N GLN A 507 -4.51 -2.50 23.33
CA GLN A 507 -4.51 -2.73 24.78
C GLN A 507 -3.18 -2.33 25.41
N VAL A 508 -3.22 -1.48 26.44
CA VAL A 508 -2.06 -1.12 27.26
C VAL A 508 -1.45 -2.36 27.93
N GLY A 509 -0.12 -2.33 28.08
CA GLY A 509 0.60 -3.38 28.77
C GLY A 509 0.31 -3.43 30.26
N ASP A 510 0.64 -4.54 30.90
CA ASP A 510 0.45 -4.68 32.34
C ASP A 510 1.42 -3.86 33.17
N LEU A 511 0.97 -3.58 34.38
CA LEU A 511 1.73 -3.01 35.48
C LEU A 511 1.90 -4.05 36.59
N GLY A 512 2.86 -3.82 37.48
CA GLY A 512 3.16 -4.74 38.58
C GLY A 512 4.61 -4.66 39.02
N VAL A 513 5.11 -5.75 39.60
CA VAL A 513 6.42 -5.79 40.25
C VAL A 513 7.23 -7.02 39.86
N LEU A 514 8.55 -6.84 39.74
CA LEU A 514 9.52 -7.94 39.85
C LEU A 514 10.16 -7.87 41.24
N THR A 515 10.23 -9.03 41.90
CA THR A 515 10.75 -9.11 43.27
C THR A 515 11.73 -10.28 43.41
N ALA A 516 12.78 -10.08 44.20
CA ALA A 516 13.66 -11.15 44.67
C ALA A 516 14.13 -10.79 46.10
N PRO A 517 14.84 -11.66 46.83
CA PRO A 517 15.36 -11.31 48.15
C PRO A 517 16.19 -10.01 48.13
N GLY A 518 15.64 -8.93 48.70
CA GLY A 518 16.27 -7.61 48.72
C GLY A 518 16.15 -6.78 47.44
N VAL A 519 15.42 -7.26 46.43
CA VAL A 519 15.22 -6.59 45.13
C VAL A 519 13.74 -6.26 44.93
N VAL A 520 13.45 -5.02 44.56
CA VAL A 520 12.11 -4.58 44.15
C VAL A 520 12.24 -3.72 42.90
N PHE A 521 11.59 -4.13 41.82
CA PHE A 521 11.52 -3.41 40.56
C PHE A 521 10.05 -3.14 40.21
N ASN A 522 9.66 -1.87 40.21
CA ASN A 522 8.30 -1.43 39.91
C ASN A 522 8.15 -1.15 38.41
N LEU A 523 7.22 -1.83 37.74
CA LEU A 523 6.94 -1.62 36.32
C LEU A 523 6.03 -0.40 36.13
N VAL A 524 6.37 0.41 35.14
CA VAL A 524 5.54 1.53 34.67
C VAL A 524 4.95 1.28 33.28
N ALA A 525 5.50 0.32 32.53
CA ALA A 525 4.93 -0.15 31.27
C ALA A 525 5.46 -1.55 30.91
N THR A 526 4.70 -2.30 30.12
CA THR A 526 5.16 -3.55 29.51
C THR A 526 4.91 -3.49 28.00
N GLN A 527 5.95 -3.71 27.19
CA GLN A 527 5.93 -3.53 25.74
C GLN A 527 6.31 -4.81 25.01
N ILE A 528 6.00 -4.90 23.71
CA ILE A 528 6.43 -5.99 22.84
C ILE A 528 7.48 -5.49 21.87
N ASP A 529 8.54 -6.26 21.71
CA ASP A 529 9.56 -6.02 20.71
C ASP A 529 10.02 -7.33 20.04
N GLY A 530 9.48 -7.61 18.85
CA GLY A 530 9.60 -8.93 18.22
C GLY A 530 8.94 -10.02 19.06
N ASP A 531 9.68 -11.08 19.37
CA ASP A 531 9.24 -12.20 20.24
C ASP A 531 9.59 -11.96 21.73
N LEU A 532 10.03 -10.75 22.09
CA LEU A 532 10.37 -10.38 23.47
C LEU A 532 9.27 -9.54 24.11
N ILE A 533 9.05 -9.76 25.41
CA ILE A 533 8.25 -8.87 26.25
C ILE A 533 9.20 -8.06 27.13
N VAL A 534 9.11 -6.74 26.98
CA VAL A 534 10.01 -5.77 27.58
C VAL A 534 9.33 -5.10 28.77
N HIS A 535 9.89 -5.28 29.95
CA HIS A 535 9.38 -4.76 31.22
C HIS A 535 10.10 -3.43 31.50
N VAL A 536 9.37 -2.32 31.42
CA VAL A 536 9.91 -0.97 31.61
C VAL A 536 9.54 -0.49 33.00
N GLY A 537 10.54 -0.11 33.81
CA GLY A 537 10.30 0.18 35.22
C GLY A 537 11.47 0.85 35.92
N ARG A 538 11.40 0.90 37.25
CA ARG A 538 12.40 1.50 38.12
C ARG A 538 12.78 0.52 39.21
N LEU A 539 14.07 0.44 39.49
CA LEU A 539 14.59 -0.32 40.63
C LEU A 539 14.41 0.52 41.90
N GLU A 540 13.66 0.01 42.88
CA GLU A 540 13.41 0.70 44.15
C GLU A 540 14.28 0.18 45.29
N ALA A 541 14.76 -1.06 45.17
CA ALA A 541 15.66 -1.67 46.11
C ALA A 541 16.54 -2.73 45.44
N GLY A 542 17.77 -2.88 45.92
CA GLY A 542 18.69 -3.96 45.54
C GLY A 542 19.49 -3.69 44.27
N SER A 543 19.86 -4.76 43.57
CA SER A 543 20.52 -4.76 42.27
C SER A 543 20.05 -5.96 41.45
N VAL A 544 19.98 -5.83 40.14
CA VAL A 544 19.63 -6.90 39.21
C VAL A 544 20.77 -7.18 38.23
N ALA A 545 20.98 -8.44 37.89
CA ALA A 545 21.95 -8.89 36.89
C ALA A 545 21.33 -9.86 35.89
N VAL A 546 21.92 -9.94 34.70
CA VAL A 546 21.55 -10.96 33.71
C VAL A 546 21.83 -12.35 34.29
N GLY A 547 20.83 -13.23 34.24
CA GLY A 547 20.85 -14.56 34.85
C GLY A 547 20.17 -14.62 36.23
N ASP A 548 19.81 -13.49 36.84
CA ASP A 548 19.08 -13.50 38.12
C ASP A 548 17.67 -14.06 37.95
N THR A 549 17.20 -14.76 38.99
CA THR A 549 15.82 -15.25 39.08
C THR A 549 14.96 -14.29 39.91
N VAL A 550 13.81 -13.89 39.36
CA VAL A 550 12.86 -12.96 39.96
C VAL A 550 11.44 -13.53 39.95
N CYS A 551 10.65 -13.16 40.96
CA CYS A 551 9.21 -13.36 40.98
C CYS A 551 8.52 -12.18 40.26
N ALA A 552 7.85 -12.48 39.16
CA ALA A 552 7.09 -11.55 38.34
C ALA A 552 5.60 -11.58 38.76
N LEU A 553 5.06 -10.46 39.24
CA LEU A 553 3.69 -10.36 39.76
C LEU A 553 2.92 -9.19 39.12
N VAL A 554 1.88 -9.50 38.36
CA VAL A 554 1.00 -8.52 37.71
C VAL A 554 0.03 -7.90 38.72
N GLU A 555 -0.24 -6.61 38.57
CA GLU A 555 -1.27 -5.91 39.32
C GLU A 555 -2.68 -6.36 38.89
N TRP A 556 -3.28 -7.26 39.67
CA TRP A 556 -4.59 -7.86 39.37
C TRP A 556 -5.70 -6.83 39.11
N GLN A 557 -5.71 -5.73 39.87
CA GLN A 557 -6.77 -4.73 39.75
C GLN A 557 -6.70 -4.05 38.38
N HIS A 558 -5.52 -3.57 37.98
CA HIS A 558 -5.29 -2.99 36.65
C HIS A 558 -5.64 -3.97 35.53
N ARG A 559 -5.14 -5.21 35.59
CA ARG A 559 -5.45 -6.26 34.59
C ARG A 559 -6.95 -6.45 34.40
N ARG A 560 -7.71 -6.49 35.51
CA ARG A 560 -9.16 -6.70 35.47
C ARG A 560 -9.89 -5.52 34.83
N GLN A 561 -9.45 -4.30 35.09
CA GLN A 561 -10.02 -3.09 34.49
C GLN A 561 -9.79 -3.06 32.98
N VAL A 562 -8.57 -3.38 32.54
CA VAL A 562 -8.22 -3.49 31.12
C VAL A 562 -9.03 -4.59 30.43
N ALA A 563 -9.17 -5.78 31.06
CA ALA A 563 -9.96 -6.88 30.50
C ALA A 563 -11.44 -6.53 30.30
N ARG A 564 -12.03 -5.76 31.23
CA ARG A 564 -13.40 -5.24 31.09
C ARG A 564 -13.51 -4.30 29.88
N ALA A 565 -12.61 -3.34 29.77
CA ALA A 565 -12.59 -2.38 28.65
C ALA A 565 -12.37 -3.08 27.30
N HIS A 566 -11.52 -4.11 27.25
CA HIS A 566 -11.29 -4.91 26.05
C HIS A 566 -12.58 -5.65 25.65
N THR A 567 -13.21 -6.36 26.59
CA THR A 567 -14.46 -7.07 26.30
C THR A 567 -15.55 -6.11 25.81
N ALA A 568 -15.66 -4.93 26.45
CA ALA A 568 -16.58 -3.89 26.02
C ALA A 568 -16.28 -3.36 24.61
N THR A 569 -15.02 -3.37 24.17
CA THR A 569 -14.64 -2.98 22.81
C THR A 569 -15.21 -3.94 21.77
N HIS A 570 -15.18 -5.25 22.04
CA HIS A 570 -15.80 -6.26 21.15
C HIS A 570 -17.32 -6.09 21.09
N LEU A 571 -17.97 -5.88 22.24
CA LEU A 571 -19.42 -5.62 22.29
C LEU A 571 -19.80 -4.34 21.52
N LEU A 572 -19.01 -3.28 21.68
CA LEU A 572 -19.22 -2.03 20.96
C LEU A 572 -19.05 -2.20 19.45
N HIS A 573 -18.04 -2.92 19.00
CA HIS A 573 -17.84 -3.19 17.57
C HIS A 573 -19.01 -3.98 16.97
N HIS A 574 -19.51 -4.99 17.68
CA HIS A 574 -20.70 -5.73 17.26
C HIS A 574 -21.93 -4.81 17.13
N ALA A 575 -22.22 -4.02 18.16
CA ALA A 575 -23.36 -3.10 18.16
C ALA A 575 -23.25 -2.02 17.07
N LEU A 576 -22.04 -1.50 16.80
CA LEU A 576 -21.80 -0.57 15.70
C LEU A 576 -22.14 -1.20 14.35
N ARG A 577 -21.71 -2.43 14.10
CA ARG A 577 -22.00 -3.13 12.84
C ARG A 577 -23.49 -3.46 12.69
N GLU A 578 -24.17 -3.79 13.78
CA GLU A 578 -25.62 -4.05 13.79
C GLU A 578 -26.43 -2.79 13.44
N HIS A 579 -26.10 -1.64 14.04
CA HIS A 579 -26.89 -0.42 13.90
C HIS A 579 -26.47 0.49 12.74
N LEU A 580 -25.18 0.51 12.39
CA LEU A 580 -24.66 1.36 11.32
C LEU A 580 -24.49 0.58 10.02
N GLY A 581 -24.25 -0.72 10.09
CA GLY A 581 -23.96 -1.59 8.95
C GLY A 581 -22.55 -2.15 8.96
N SER A 582 -22.30 -3.13 8.07
CA SER A 582 -21.04 -3.88 8.04
C SER A 582 -19.80 -3.03 7.70
N HIS A 583 -19.98 -1.80 7.20
CA HIS A 583 -18.89 -0.88 6.92
C HIS A 583 -18.28 -0.22 8.16
N ALA A 584 -18.91 -0.36 9.33
CA ALA A 584 -18.42 0.20 10.60
C ALA A 584 -17.27 -0.64 11.18
N GLU A 585 -16.19 -0.76 10.41
CA GLU A 585 -14.99 -1.53 10.76
C GLU A 585 -14.03 -0.71 11.63
N GLN A 586 -13.36 -1.41 12.55
CA GLN A 586 -12.32 -0.84 13.41
C GLN A 586 -11.19 -0.18 12.59
N GLN A 587 -10.89 1.08 12.92
CA GLN A 587 -9.77 1.87 12.38
C GLN A 587 -8.69 2.16 13.42
N GLY A 588 -9.06 2.07 14.70
CA GLY A 588 -8.17 2.32 15.82
C GLY A 588 -8.85 1.90 17.11
N SER A 589 -8.06 1.43 18.06
CA SER A 589 -8.55 1.14 19.40
C SER A 589 -7.50 1.56 20.42
N LYS A 590 -7.97 2.08 21.55
CA LYS A 590 -7.19 2.22 22.76
C LYS A 590 -8.00 1.60 23.89
N VAL A 591 -7.40 0.66 24.62
CA VAL A 591 -8.00 -0.02 25.75
C VAL A 591 -7.06 0.16 26.94
N ASP A 592 -7.59 0.78 27.98
CA ASP A 592 -6.91 1.17 29.21
C ASP A 592 -7.80 0.79 30.41
N ALA A 593 -7.35 1.04 31.63
CA ALA A 593 -8.07 0.69 32.85
C ALA A 593 -9.47 1.34 32.90
N ASP A 594 -10.52 0.55 32.62
CA ASP A 594 -11.93 0.97 32.53
C ASP A 594 -12.20 2.10 31.51
N VAL A 595 -11.27 2.34 30.59
CA VAL A 595 -11.39 3.34 29.53
C VAL A 595 -11.15 2.67 28.18
N LEU A 596 -12.03 2.93 27.22
CA LEU A 596 -11.81 2.51 25.84
C LEU A 596 -12.09 3.66 24.88
N ARG A 597 -11.32 3.72 23.81
CA ARG A 597 -11.60 4.50 22.60
C ARG A 597 -11.69 3.53 21.43
N PHE A 598 -12.75 3.65 20.65
CA PHE A 598 -12.95 2.85 19.46
C PHE A 598 -13.20 3.75 18.27
N ASP A 599 -12.25 3.78 17.34
CA ASP A 599 -12.32 4.55 16.12
C ASP A 599 -12.83 3.62 15.01
N PHE A 600 -13.88 4.02 14.29
CA PHE A 600 -14.50 3.19 13.25
C PHE A 600 -14.82 4.00 12.00
N THR A 601 -14.98 3.33 10.86
CA THR A 601 -15.38 3.96 9.60
C THR A 601 -16.86 4.30 9.61
N ASN A 602 -17.17 5.59 9.55
CA ASN A 602 -18.52 6.06 9.26
C ASN A 602 -18.44 7.40 8.51
N GLN A 603 -19.27 7.57 7.48
CA GLN A 603 -19.20 8.76 6.61
C GLN A 603 -19.66 10.04 7.32
N GLN A 604 -20.54 9.91 8.30
CA GLN A 604 -21.15 11.02 9.03
C GLN A 604 -21.08 10.78 10.53
N ALA A 605 -21.25 11.84 11.31
CA ALA A 605 -21.42 11.70 12.75
C ALA A 605 -22.67 10.85 13.05
N VAL A 606 -22.56 9.95 14.02
CA VAL A 606 -23.69 9.13 14.47
C VAL A 606 -24.67 10.04 15.20
N ASP A 607 -25.94 9.99 14.81
CA ASP A 607 -26.99 10.77 15.47
C ASP A 607 -27.28 10.24 16.88
N LYS A 608 -27.94 11.06 17.70
CA LYS A 608 -28.19 10.75 19.12
C LYS A 608 -29.07 9.52 19.32
N GLU A 609 -30.03 9.28 18.44
CA GLU A 609 -30.97 8.16 18.57
C GLU A 609 -30.26 6.84 18.29
N THR A 610 -29.41 6.83 17.25
CA THR A 610 -28.56 5.69 16.91
C THR A 610 -27.51 5.42 18.00
N LEU A 611 -26.86 6.46 18.54
CA LEU A 611 -25.94 6.31 19.68
C LEU A 611 -26.61 5.66 20.89
N THR A 612 -27.84 6.09 21.20
CA THR A 612 -28.62 5.53 22.31
C THR A 612 -28.95 4.05 22.05
N SER A 613 -29.21 3.68 20.80
CA SER A 613 -29.50 2.29 20.42
C SER A 613 -28.26 1.40 20.57
N ILE A 614 -27.10 1.89 20.11
CA ILE A 614 -25.80 1.21 20.28
C ILE A 614 -25.50 1.00 21.77
N GLU A 615 -25.66 2.03 22.61
CA GLU A 615 -25.46 1.94 24.05
C GLU A 615 -26.36 0.88 24.69
N ARG A 616 -27.64 0.82 24.30
CA ARG A 616 -28.56 -0.21 24.79
C ARG A 616 -28.15 -1.62 24.35
N ALA A 617 -27.70 -1.80 23.11
CA ALA A 617 -27.26 -3.10 22.61
C ALA A 617 -26.03 -3.62 23.38
N VAL A 618 -25.06 -2.75 23.66
CA VAL A 618 -23.88 -3.09 24.48
C VAL A 618 -24.32 -3.48 25.90
N ASN A 619 -25.12 -2.63 26.56
CA ASN A 619 -25.60 -2.91 27.91
C ASN A 619 -26.45 -4.18 27.99
N ARG A 620 -27.25 -4.46 26.95
CA ARG A 620 -28.03 -5.69 26.85
C ARG A 620 -27.12 -6.91 26.81
N SER A 621 -26.09 -6.88 25.97
CA SER A 621 -25.10 -7.95 25.85
C SER A 621 -24.35 -8.21 27.16
N ILE A 622 -24.04 -7.14 27.92
CA ILE A 622 -23.45 -7.25 29.26
C ILE A 622 -24.42 -7.96 30.22
N LEU A 623 -25.71 -7.59 30.21
CA LEU A 623 -26.73 -8.18 31.08
C LEU A 623 -27.05 -9.64 30.73
N ASP A 624 -26.94 -10.01 29.45
CA ASP A 624 -27.15 -11.38 28.99
C ASP A 624 -26.02 -12.33 29.43
N CYS A 625 -24.89 -11.80 29.92
CA CYS A 625 -23.78 -12.57 30.50
C CYS A 625 -23.30 -13.72 29.59
N CYS A 626 -23.21 -13.45 28.29
CA CYS A 626 -22.73 -14.43 27.31
C CYS A 626 -21.32 -14.95 27.67
N ALA A 627 -21.09 -16.24 27.41
CA ALA A 627 -19.78 -16.82 27.63
C ALA A 627 -18.74 -16.24 26.67
N VAL A 628 -17.57 -15.86 27.18
CA VAL A 628 -16.41 -15.44 26.40
C VAL A 628 -15.46 -16.63 26.26
N GLN A 629 -15.10 -16.98 25.03
CA GLN A 629 -14.22 -18.10 24.71
C GLN A 629 -13.12 -17.64 23.75
N SER A 630 -11.95 -18.25 23.87
CA SER A 630 -10.84 -18.10 22.93
C SER A 630 -10.33 -19.49 22.52
N ALA A 631 -9.84 -19.60 21.28
CA ALA A 631 -9.25 -20.83 20.75
C ALA A 631 -8.18 -20.47 19.72
N GLU A 632 -7.10 -21.25 19.67
CA GLU A 632 -6.12 -21.19 18.58
C GLU A 632 -6.60 -22.02 17.40
N MET A 633 -6.63 -21.42 16.21
CA MET A 633 -7.15 -22.03 15.00
C MET A 633 -6.34 -21.56 13.78
N ASP A 634 -6.40 -22.32 12.69
CA ASP A 634 -5.94 -21.82 11.40
C ASP A 634 -6.86 -20.72 10.86
N ILE A 635 -6.30 -19.83 10.04
CA ILE A 635 -6.98 -18.63 9.54
C ILE A 635 -8.23 -18.96 8.69
N GLU A 636 -8.24 -20.09 7.98
CA GLU A 636 -9.36 -20.46 7.12
C GLU A 636 -10.57 -20.88 7.97
N ASN A 637 -10.35 -21.68 9.00
CA ASN A 637 -11.39 -22.07 9.93
C ASN A 637 -11.86 -20.91 10.81
N ALA A 638 -10.96 -20.02 11.25
CA ALA A 638 -11.33 -18.81 11.99
C ALA A 638 -12.26 -17.89 11.18
N ARG A 639 -12.00 -17.72 9.87
CA ARG A 639 -12.89 -16.94 8.99
C ARG A 639 -14.27 -17.58 8.86
N LYS A 640 -14.36 -18.92 8.81
CA LYS A 640 -15.66 -19.64 8.76
C LYS A 640 -16.49 -19.46 10.03
N THR A 641 -15.87 -19.21 11.18
CA THR A 641 -16.58 -18.90 12.43
C THR A 641 -17.00 -17.44 12.54
N GLY A 642 -16.76 -16.61 11.51
CA GLY A 642 -17.12 -15.20 11.50
C GLY A 642 -16.10 -14.28 12.18
N ALA A 643 -14.86 -14.74 12.40
CA ALA A 643 -13.78 -13.85 12.81
C ALA A 643 -13.52 -12.82 11.70
N VAL A 644 -13.51 -11.53 12.07
CA VAL A 644 -13.32 -10.38 11.17
C VAL A 644 -11.89 -9.88 11.28
#